data_AF-K0R9V7-F1
#
_entry.id   AF-K0R9V7-F1
#
_cell.length_a   1.000
_cell.length_b   1.000
_cell.length_c   1.000
_cell.angle_alpha   90.00
_cell.angle_beta   90.00
_cell.angle_gamma   90.00
#
_symmetry.space_group_name_H-M   'P 1'
#
loop_
_entity.id
_entity.type
_entity.pdbx_description
1 polymer ?
#
loop_
_entity_poly.entity_id
_entity_poly.type
_entity_poly.pdbx_seq_one_letter_code
_entity_poly.pdbx_strand_id
1 'polypeptide(L)'
;HSDRFIDFDETRKQHFCLKCKIERKDEWRKEKEKKKKADEKNASSKKRKTTEAEEEEENEDIDISTLPKLKYKEVRTKKTMPMKEFMEEKGLYEQWMHEMHYHITHVKMLGARVCARRVEEEVKSNRFYILFKRDHTERYTGRPNEETQSEGMGHVEDVSIEGAWLLYKPDGDTHYREVMYFHISDEKAQNGATVKANLWHSLQDLDERGEIPMDKLQAIFDIVDGSSVQYRCGQVLHSMTTIAEKTRSKYYRIVQCPGHGKCVVDGECGRAKTRCDLVFSQVPLKAEEESENRLRLDISKVEDGKKVSQAENVFKILSDWEFSKPAHKRKLQERRPHLRHPDDTLHRNTKMIAGPFESGWHMGMGGHYNFIGDWELKEEVAARRIPCSCQGCRNRLKKPIAERYKGPCKECIFWKIFKIDEDRGWNDYRILSFTPDKNSNKFDEEEYQDLLMHTMRGIAHMVARDVRVGGYGAYPGLPPEDPSKPRHKQDDGFVLYFVRWTCKPWQVVEDEVITVDGEEVQLRKGEWVCKGKWLYDVPRARHWYFHEPEGDEVVVRMGQVLSADIDMAPLDDSNPLPRMPESVRRQVTPKNPIKLSLDEYDWLMDEMDRRERFNVEEVIDSESDESDSEDDSDDDESGSGEEESDESEMESESEIEEEIESE
;
A
#
# COMPACT_ATOMS: atom_id res chain seq x y z
N HIS A 1 -17.61 27.90 20.79
CA HIS A 1 -18.81 27.03 20.89
C HIS A 1 -18.38 25.56 20.91
N SER A 2 -17.76 25.19 22.03
CA SER A 2 -17.64 23.80 22.52
C SER A 2 -18.98 23.41 23.16
N ASP A 3 -19.21 22.10 23.33
CA ASP A 3 -20.32 21.49 24.09
C ASP A 3 -21.59 21.11 23.31
N ARG A 4 -21.44 20.18 22.36
CA ARG A 4 -22.47 19.17 22.09
C ARG A 4 -21.84 17.78 22.08
N PHE A 5 -21.57 17.28 23.29
CA PHE A 5 -21.30 15.86 23.51
C PHE A 5 -22.58 15.07 23.21
N ILE A 6 -22.43 13.97 22.47
CA ILE A 6 -23.49 12.99 22.25
C ILE A 6 -23.67 12.25 23.57
N ASP A 7 -24.77 12.53 24.26
CA ASP A 7 -25.15 11.81 25.47
C ASP A 7 -25.80 10.48 25.08
N PHE A 8 -25.20 9.37 25.51
CA PHE A 8 -25.77 8.04 25.36
C PHE A 8 -26.39 7.63 26.69
N ASP A 9 -27.72 7.70 26.71
CA ASP A 9 -28.60 7.34 27.83
C ASP A 9 -28.28 5.97 28.45
N GLU A 10 -28.41 5.87 29.78
CA GLU A 10 -27.99 4.74 30.62
C GLU A 10 -28.76 3.44 30.32
N THR A 11 -29.99 3.54 29.82
CA THR A 11 -30.78 2.38 29.39
C THR A 11 -30.21 1.69 28.14
N ARG A 12 -29.43 2.39 27.31
CA ARG A 12 -28.76 1.78 26.15
C ARG A 12 -27.50 1.00 26.52
N LYS A 13 -26.86 1.29 27.65
CA LYS A 13 -25.62 0.60 28.08
C LYS A 13 -25.84 -0.88 28.40
N GLN A 14 -27.05 -1.27 28.81
CA GLN A 14 -27.37 -2.67 29.11
C GLN A 14 -27.46 -3.59 27.86
N HIS A 15 -27.69 -3.03 26.67
CA HIS A 15 -27.72 -3.81 25.41
C HIS A 15 -26.35 -3.97 24.72
N PHE A 16 -25.28 -3.41 25.30
CA PHE A 16 -23.94 -3.34 24.69
C PHE A 16 -22.93 -4.37 25.21
N CYS A 17 -23.33 -5.37 25.99
CA CYS A 17 -22.43 -6.46 26.35
C CYS A 17 -22.21 -7.41 25.15
N LEU A 18 -21.13 -7.20 24.39
CA LEU A 18 -20.75 -8.06 23.26
C LEU A 18 -20.46 -9.52 23.70
N LYS A 19 -20.01 -9.72 24.95
CA LYS A 19 -19.71 -11.04 25.52
C LYS A 19 -20.97 -11.94 25.56
N CYS A 20 -22.08 -11.43 26.08
CA CYS A 20 -23.36 -12.16 26.07
C CYS A 20 -23.93 -12.38 24.66
N LYS A 21 -23.50 -11.60 23.66
CA LYS A 21 -23.95 -11.72 22.26
C LYS A 21 -23.18 -12.79 21.49
N ILE A 22 -21.92 -13.04 21.83
CA ILE A 22 -21.07 -14.06 21.19
C ILE A 22 -21.40 -15.45 21.76
N GLU A 23 -21.44 -15.60 23.09
CA GLU A 23 -21.77 -16.88 23.74
C GLU A 23 -23.13 -17.44 23.28
N ARG A 24 -24.13 -16.55 23.08
CA ARG A 24 -25.46 -16.90 22.58
C ARG A 24 -25.53 -17.24 21.10
N LYS A 25 -24.53 -16.86 20.30
CA LYS A 25 -24.47 -17.12 18.85
C LYS A 25 -23.74 -18.43 18.55
N ASP A 26 -22.79 -18.81 19.39
CA ASP A 26 -22.11 -20.11 19.32
C ASP A 26 -23.05 -21.27 19.70
N GLU A 27 -23.93 -21.07 20.68
CA GLU A 27 -25.01 -22.03 21.00
C GLU A 27 -25.97 -22.24 19.80
N TRP A 28 -26.30 -21.16 19.09
CA TRP A 28 -27.17 -21.22 17.91
C TRP A 28 -26.49 -21.92 16.72
N ARG A 29 -25.17 -21.77 16.53
CA ARG A 29 -24.39 -22.49 15.50
C ARG A 29 -24.40 -24.00 15.76
N LYS A 30 -24.16 -24.43 17.01
CA LYS A 30 -24.21 -25.85 17.41
C LYS A 30 -25.59 -26.47 17.17
N GLU A 31 -26.66 -25.70 17.33
CA GLU A 31 -28.02 -26.16 17.07
C GLU A 31 -28.31 -26.29 15.56
N LYS A 32 -27.77 -25.39 14.73
CA LYS A 32 -27.87 -25.44 13.27
C LYS A 32 -27.12 -26.64 12.66
N GLU A 33 -25.93 -26.95 13.15
CA GLU A 33 -25.16 -28.13 12.73
C GLU A 33 -25.85 -29.44 13.05
N LYS A 34 -26.44 -29.54 14.25
CA LYS A 34 -27.27 -30.70 14.62
C LYS A 34 -28.44 -30.89 13.65
N LYS A 35 -29.05 -29.79 13.20
CA LYS A 35 -30.16 -29.82 12.23
C LYS A 35 -29.69 -30.23 10.83
N LYS A 36 -28.54 -29.69 10.36
CA LYS A 36 -27.92 -30.07 9.09
C LYS A 36 -27.56 -31.57 9.04
N LYS A 37 -26.92 -32.10 10.09
CA LYS A 37 -26.59 -33.53 10.22
C LYS A 37 -27.85 -34.43 10.25
N ALA A 38 -28.97 -33.93 10.78
CA ALA A 38 -30.25 -34.64 10.77
C ALA A 38 -30.91 -34.66 9.37
N ASP A 39 -30.83 -33.56 8.64
CA ASP A 39 -31.39 -33.44 7.29
C ASP A 39 -30.60 -34.26 6.26
N GLU A 40 -29.26 -34.34 6.40
CA GLU A 40 -28.40 -35.20 5.57
C GLU A 40 -28.68 -36.70 5.79
N LYS A 41 -28.95 -37.12 7.04
CA LYS A 41 -29.41 -38.49 7.33
C LYS A 41 -30.76 -38.81 6.68
N ASN A 42 -31.69 -37.86 6.64
CA ASN A 42 -32.99 -38.02 5.99
C ASN A 42 -32.87 -38.05 4.45
N ALA A 43 -31.95 -37.28 3.86
CA ALA A 43 -31.70 -37.27 2.42
C ALA A 43 -31.08 -38.60 1.94
N SER A 44 -30.14 -39.16 2.70
CA SER A 44 -29.54 -40.47 2.43
C SER A 44 -30.58 -41.61 2.50
N SER A 45 -31.55 -41.51 3.42
CA SER A 45 -32.69 -42.45 3.50
C SER A 45 -33.66 -42.35 2.31
N LYS A 46 -33.81 -41.17 1.69
CA LYS A 46 -34.67 -40.99 0.51
C LYS A 46 -34.02 -41.51 -0.77
N LYS A 47 -32.70 -41.34 -0.93
CA LYS A 47 -31.95 -41.81 -2.10
C LYS A 47 -31.95 -43.34 -2.24
N ARG A 48 -32.02 -44.07 -1.12
CA ARG A 48 -32.17 -45.55 -1.10
C ARG A 48 -33.55 -46.07 -1.53
N LYS A 49 -34.58 -45.22 -1.60
CA LYS A 49 -35.94 -45.62 -2.00
C LYS A 49 -36.26 -45.37 -3.47
N THR A 50 -35.40 -44.65 -4.19
CA THR A 50 -35.61 -44.26 -5.60
C THR A 50 -34.79 -45.07 -6.61
N THR A 51 -34.02 -46.08 -6.18
CA THR A 51 -33.22 -46.95 -7.06
C THR A 51 -33.89 -48.28 -7.41
N GLU A 52 -35.21 -48.42 -7.24
CA GLU A 52 -35.97 -49.65 -7.59
C GLU A 52 -37.05 -49.43 -8.66
N ALA A 53 -37.06 -48.29 -9.36
CA ALA A 53 -38.00 -48.09 -10.46
C ALA A 53 -37.37 -47.33 -11.64
N GLU A 54 -37.49 -47.96 -12.80
CA GLU A 54 -37.48 -47.42 -14.17
C GLU A 54 -36.16 -47.49 -14.96
N GLU A 55 -36.17 -48.49 -15.85
CA GLU A 55 -35.35 -48.70 -17.04
C GLU A 55 -35.93 -47.92 -18.25
N GLU A 56 -35.02 -47.56 -19.17
CA GLU A 56 -35.19 -47.31 -20.61
C GLU A 56 -36.03 -46.10 -21.12
N GLU A 57 -35.33 -45.05 -21.55
CA GLU A 57 -35.55 -44.41 -22.86
C GLU A 57 -34.32 -43.58 -23.27
N GLU A 58 -33.69 -43.92 -24.41
CA GLU A 58 -32.60 -43.17 -25.02
C GLU A 58 -33.10 -41.80 -25.51
N ASN A 59 -32.59 -40.72 -24.93
CA ASN A 59 -32.58 -39.40 -25.54
C ASN A 59 -31.16 -38.83 -25.40
N GLU A 60 -30.67 -38.21 -26.47
CA GLU A 60 -29.34 -37.60 -26.55
C GLU A 60 -29.13 -36.63 -25.37
N ASP A 61 -28.28 -37.03 -24.43
CA ASP A 61 -27.90 -36.23 -23.26
C ASP A 61 -27.09 -35.01 -23.72
N ILE A 62 -27.73 -33.86 -23.79
CA ILE A 62 -27.04 -32.58 -23.64
C ILE A 62 -26.45 -32.60 -22.24
N ASP A 63 -25.12 -32.51 -22.12
CA ASP A 63 -24.44 -32.44 -20.83
C ASP A 63 -24.82 -31.16 -20.08
N ILE A 64 -25.90 -31.23 -19.30
CA ILE A 64 -26.44 -30.16 -18.45
C ILE A 64 -25.40 -29.67 -17.43
N SER A 65 -24.31 -30.42 -17.20
CA SER A 65 -23.23 -29.99 -16.31
C SER A 65 -22.44 -28.80 -16.85
N THR A 66 -22.49 -28.54 -18.16
CA THR A 66 -21.85 -27.41 -18.83
C THR A 66 -22.73 -26.16 -18.94
N LEU A 67 -24.03 -26.27 -18.60
CA LEU A 67 -24.91 -25.10 -18.55
C LEU A 67 -24.61 -24.28 -17.28
N PRO A 68 -24.41 -22.95 -17.38
CA PRO A 68 -24.19 -22.11 -16.22
C PRO A 68 -25.35 -22.26 -15.24
N LYS A 69 -25.05 -22.78 -14.04
CA LYS A 69 -26.04 -22.92 -12.97
C LYS A 69 -26.49 -21.52 -12.55
N LEU A 70 -27.64 -21.07 -13.06
CA LEU A 70 -28.37 -19.92 -12.56
C LEU A 70 -28.76 -20.17 -11.10
N LYS A 71 -27.89 -19.78 -10.16
CA LYS A 71 -28.23 -19.69 -8.74
C LYS A 71 -29.06 -18.43 -8.55
N TYR A 72 -30.38 -18.57 -8.52
CA TYR A 72 -31.23 -17.51 -7.99
C TYR A 72 -30.88 -17.32 -6.50
N LYS A 73 -30.23 -16.22 -6.16
CA LYS A 73 -30.21 -15.74 -4.77
C LYS A 73 -31.65 -15.34 -4.44
N GLU A 74 -32.41 -16.25 -3.83
CA GLU A 74 -33.68 -15.87 -3.20
C GLU A 74 -33.36 -14.92 -2.06
N VAL A 75 -33.40 -13.61 -2.36
CA VAL A 75 -33.35 -12.58 -1.33
C VAL A 75 -34.59 -12.81 -0.48
N ARG A 76 -34.39 -13.38 0.70
CA ARG A 76 -35.46 -13.57 1.68
C ARG A 76 -35.91 -12.19 2.11
N THR A 77 -37.16 -11.85 1.84
CA THR A 77 -37.77 -10.57 2.16
C THR A 77 -39.07 -10.83 2.89
N LYS A 78 -39.67 -9.77 3.44
CA LYS A 78 -41.05 -9.80 3.93
C LYS A 78 -42.05 -10.39 2.90
N LYS A 79 -41.75 -10.35 1.60
CA LYS A 79 -42.60 -10.89 0.53
C LYS A 79 -42.37 -12.36 0.24
N THR A 80 -41.23 -12.93 0.66
CA THR A 80 -40.83 -14.31 0.34
C THR A 80 -40.75 -15.21 1.57
N MET A 81 -41.13 -14.71 2.75
CA MET A 81 -41.17 -15.46 4.00
C MET A 81 -42.49 -15.21 4.76
N PRO A 82 -43.05 -16.23 5.44
CA PRO A 82 -44.18 -16.03 6.35
C PRO A 82 -43.88 -14.94 7.38
N MET A 83 -44.83 -14.01 7.57
CA MET A 83 -44.67 -12.86 8.48
C MET A 83 -44.26 -13.26 9.90
N LYS A 84 -44.76 -14.41 10.38
CA LYS A 84 -44.44 -14.93 11.72
C LYS A 84 -42.96 -15.26 11.86
N GLU A 85 -42.35 -15.90 10.86
CA GLU A 85 -40.92 -16.25 10.85
C GLU A 85 -40.04 -15.02 10.62
N PHE A 86 -40.52 -14.07 9.80
CA PHE A 86 -39.82 -12.81 9.56
C PHE A 86 -39.70 -11.96 10.83
N MET A 87 -40.77 -11.90 11.64
CA MET A 87 -40.89 -11.09 12.85
C MET A 87 -40.55 -11.84 14.15
N GLU A 88 -40.18 -13.12 14.08
CA GLU A 88 -39.80 -13.90 15.27
C GLU A 88 -38.59 -13.26 15.97
N GLU A 89 -38.45 -13.48 17.28
CA GLU A 89 -37.25 -13.05 18.00
C GLU A 89 -36.02 -13.73 17.37
N LYS A 90 -34.96 -12.97 17.05
CA LYS A 90 -33.81 -13.40 16.25
C LYS A 90 -34.14 -13.76 14.78
N GLY A 91 -35.36 -13.50 14.34
CA GLY A 91 -35.80 -13.63 12.95
C GLY A 91 -35.14 -12.62 12.01
N LEU A 92 -35.48 -12.70 10.73
CA LEU A 92 -34.81 -11.93 9.68
C LEU A 92 -34.98 -10.41 9.83
N TYR A 93 -36.12 -9.95 10.35
CA TYR A 93 -36.34 -8.53 10.61
C TYR A 93 -35.33 -7.97 11.61
N GLU A 94 -35.10 -8.67 12.73
CA GLU A 94 -34.15 -8.23 13.75
C GLU A 94 -32.72 -8.21 13.18
N GLN A 95 -32.35 -9.23 12.40
CA GLN A 95 -31.03 -9.30 11.74
C GLN A 95 -30.80 -8.11 10.81
N TRP A 96 -31.76 -7.78 9.95
CA TRP A 96 -31.69 -6.60 9.09
C TRP A 96 -31.67 -5.29 9.85
N MET A 97 -32.41 -5.20 10.96
CA MET A 97 -32.33 -4.03 11.82
C MET A 97 -30.92 -3.90 12.43
N HIS A 98 -30.26 -4.98 12.83
CA HIS A 98 -28.88 -4.94 13.31
C HIS A 98 -27.90 -4.52 12.21
N GLU A 99 -28.02 -5.09 11.01
CA GLU A 99 -27.21 -4.72 9.84
C GLU A 99 -27.39 -3.24 9.46
N MET A 100 -28.64 -2.75 9.47
CA MET A 100 -28.92 -1.34 9.19
C MET A 100 -28.35 -0.41 10.26
N HIS A 101 -28.46 -0.76 11.55
CA HIS A 101 -27.85 0.02 12.62
C HIS A 101 -26.31 0.04 12.52
N TYR A 102 -25.71 -1.10 12.19
CA TYR A 102 -24.27 -1.22 11.93
C TYR A 102 -23.87 -0.30 10.76
N HIS A 103 -24.57 -0.40 9.63
CA HIS A 103 -24.34 0.41 8.44
C HIS A 103 -24.47 1.91 8.70
N ILE A 104 -25.55 2.35 9.35
CA ILE A 104 -25.77 3.77 9.70
C ILE A 104 -24.63 4.31 10.56
N THR A 105 -24.12 3.48 11.48
CA THR A 105 -23.00 3.86 12.34
C THR A 105 -21.72 4.01 11.53
N HIS A 106 -21.45 3.10 10.59
CA HIS A 106 -20.31 3.17 9.68
C HIS A 106 -20.38 4.40 8.78
N VAL A 107 -21.54 4.67 8.17
CA VAL A 107 -21.75 5.89 7.36
C VAL A 107 -21.47 7.16 8.17
N LYS A 108 -21.90 7.20 9.45
CA LYS A 108 -21.64 8.35 10.32
C LYS A 108 -20.16 8.51 10.66
N MET A 109 -19.47 7.41 11.02
CA MET A 109 -18.08 7.46 11.47
C MET A 109 -17.09 7.64 10.32
N LEU A 110 -17.27 6.88 9.23
CA LEU A 110 -16.39 6.85 8.05
C LEU A 110 -16.76 7.90 7.00
N GLY A 111 -17.96 8.46 7.07
CA GLY A 111 -18.44 9.44 6.09
C GLY A 111 -17.79 10.82 6.21
N ALA A 112 -18.14 11.68 5.26
CA ALA A 112 -17.50 12.98 5.07
C ALA A 112 -17.53 13.91 6.29
N ARG A 113 -18.56 13.82 7.14
CA ARG A 113 -18.76 14.73 8.27
C ARG A 113 -17.88 14.44 9.48
N VAL A 114 -17.36 13.22 9.63
CA VAL A 114 -16.56 12.84 10.80
C VAL A 114 -15.15 12.49 10.37
N CYS A 115 -14.95 11.40 9.65
CA CYS A 115 -13.61 10.96 9.27
C CYS A 115 -12.96 11.93 8.27
N ALA A 116 -13.54 12.08 7.07
CA ALA A 116 -12.89 12.85 6.00
C ALA A 116 -12.62 14.31 6.42
N ARG A 117 -13.59 14.97 7.06
CA ARG A 117 -13.41 16.34 7.57
C ARG A 117 -12.23 16.46 8.55
N ARG A 118 -12.08 15.52 9.49
CA ARG A 118 -10.97 15.60 10.46
C ARG A 118 -9.62 15.35 9.82
N VAL A 119 -9.57 14.50 8.80
CA VAL A 119 -8.34 14.27 8.01
C VAL A 119 -8.01 15.53 7.21
N GLU A 120 -8.99 16.14 6.55
CA GLU A 120 -8.80 17.43 5.87
C GLU A 120 -8.32 18.53 6.81
N GLU A 121 -8.88 18.62 8.03
CA GLU A 121 -8.43 19.57 9.06
C GLU A 121 -6.99 19.28 9.50
N GLU A 122 -6.61 18.02 9.64
CA GLU A 122 -5.24 17.61 9.96
C GLU A 122 -4.26 18.05 8.86
N VAL A 123 -4.56 17.74 7.60
CA VAL A 123 -3.70 18.09 6.47
C VAL A 123 -3.61 19.60 6.29
N LYS A 124 -4.69 20.35 6.50
CA LYS A 124 -4.66 21.83 6.45
C LYS A 124 -3.83 22.46 7.56
N SER A 125 -3.71 21.78 8.70
CA SER A 125 -3.01 22.29 9.88
C SER A 125 -1.51 22.00 9.88
N ASN A 126 -1.05 21.04 9.08
CA ASN A 126 0.33 20.58 9.05
C ASN A 126 0.98 20.86 7.69
N ARG A 127 2.28 21.17 7.69
CA ARG A 127 3.06 21.27 6.45
C ARG A 127 3.53 19.88 6.02
N PHE A 128 3.74 19.73 4.71
CA PHE A 128 4.24 18.50 4.11
C PHE A 128 3.36 17.27 4.40
N TYR A 129 2.06 17.52 4.59
CA TYR A 129 1.03 16.50 4.63
C TYR A 129 0.25 16.60 3.32
N ILE A 130 -0.05 15.46 2.71
CA ILE A 130 -0.87 15.38 1.50
C ILE A 130 -2.10 14.53 1.80
N LEU A 131 -3.26 14.98 1.36
CA LEU A 131 -4.48 14.19 1.33
C LEU A 131 -4.85 13.85 -0.11
N PHE A 132 -4.89 12.56 -0.42
CA PHE A 132 -5.50 11.97 -1.59
C PHE A 132 -6.95 11.56 -1.30
N LYS A 133 -7.84 11.82 -2.26
CA LYS A 133 -9.08 11.10 -2.45
C LYS A 133 -9.02 10.47 -3.83
N ARG A 134 -9.18 9.15 -3.92
CA ARG A 134 -8.99 8.43 -5.17
C ARG A 134 -10.12 7.47 -5.44
N ASP A 135 -10.45 7.36 -6.71
CA ASP A 135 -11.41 6.38 -7.19
C ASP A 135 -11.15 6.05 -8.66
N HIS A 136 -11.39 4.79 -9.01
CA HIS A 136 -11.45 4.40 -10.41
C HIS A 136 -12.84 4.66 -10.92
N THR A 137 -12.93 5.33 -12.06
CA THR A 137 -14.22 5.47 -12.72
C THR A 137 -14.56 4.17 -13.42
N GLU A 138 -15.85 3.89 -13.62
CA GLU A 138 -16.28 2.94 -14.67
C GLU A 138 -15.49 3.24 -15.96
N ARG A 139 -15.08 2.23 -16.72
CA ARG A 139 -14.28 2.49 -17.92
C ARG A 139 -15.03 3.45 -18.86
N TYR A 140 -14.29 4.35 -19.49
CA TYR A 140 -14.86 5.29 -20.44
C TYR A 140 -14.94 4.63 -21.81
N THR A 141 -16.15 4.43 -22.31
CA THR A 141 -16.41 4.00 -23.67
C THR A 141 -17.03 5.18 -24.41
N GLY A 142 -16.36 5.66 -25.46
CA GLY A 142 -16.87 6.78 -26.26
C GLY A 142 -18.19 6.42 -26.93
N ARG A 143 -19.20 7.29 -26.81
CA ARG A 143 -20.52 7.12 -27.46
C ARG A 143 -20.76 8.22 -28.49
N PRO A 144 -20.24 8.09 -29.72
CA PRO A 144 -20.50 9.08 -30.76
C PRO A 144 -22.01 9.11 -31.05
N ASN A 145 -22.60 10.32 -31.07
CA ASN A 145 -23.98 10.59 -31.47
C ASN A 145 -25.08 9.83 -30.70
N GLU A 146 -24.82 9.42 -29.45
CA GLU A 146 -25.78 8.65 -28.62
C GLU A 146 -26.23 7.31 -29.26
N GLU A 147 -25.52 6.79 -30.27
CA GLU A 147 -25.88 5.53 -30.91
C GLU A 147 -25.79 4.36 -29.93
N THR A 148 -26.80 3.49 -29.94
CA THR A 148 -26.82 2.27 -29.12
C THR A 148 -25.89 1.26 -29.77
N GLN A 149 -24.70 1.07 -29.19
CA GLN A 149 -23.74 0.10 -29.70
C GLN A 149 -24.15 -1.31 -29.24
N SER A 150 -24.73 -2.08 -30.15
CA SER A 150 -24.81 -3.54 -30.02
C SER A 150 -23.42 -4.15 -30.21
N GLU A 151 -23.06 -5.16 -29.41
CA GLU A 151 -21.75 -5.85 -29.35
C GLU A 151 -21.19 -6.35 -30.71
N GLY A 152 -21.95 -6.27 -31.81
CA GLY A 152 -21.54 -6.71 -33.15
C GLY A 152 -21.08 -5.64 -34.13
N MET A 153 -21.11 -4.34 -33.82
CA MET A 153 -20.71 -3.26 -34.76
C MET A 153 -19.64 -2.34 -34.15
N GLY A 154 -18.38 -2.78 -34.23
CA GLY A 154 -17.20 -1.95 -33.95
C GLY A 154 -17.02 -1.59 -32.47
N HIS A 155 -16.34 -2.46 -31.71
CA HIS A 155 -15.94 -2.14 -30.34
C HIS A 155 -15.01 -0.91 -30.32
N VAL A 156 -15.52 0.19 -29.77
CA VAL A 156 -14.68 1.28 -29.28
C VAL A 156 -13.90 0.77 -28.07
N GLU A 157 -12.59 1.02 -28.03
CA GLU A 157 -11.76 0.60 -26.90
C GLU A 157 -12.14 1.37 -25.63
N ASP A 158 -12.19 0.63 -24.53
CA ASP A 158 -12.43 1.17 -23.21
C ASP A 158 -11.18 1.87 -22.68
N VAL A 159 -11.35 3.09 -22.16
CA VAL A 159 -10.27 3.83 -21.49
C VAL A 159 -10.43 3.74 -19.98
N SER A 160 -9.37 3.33 -19.30
CA SER A 160 -9.30 3.35 -17.83
C SER A 160 -8.95 4.75 -17.35
N ILE A 161 -9.71 5.26 -16.37
CA ILE A 161 -9.46 6.55 -15.73
C ILE A 161 -9.48 6.37 -14.21
N GLU A 162 -8.35 6.65 -13.55
CA GLU A 162 -8.30 6.89 -12.09
C GLU A 162 -8.29 8.39 -11.85
N GLY A 163 -9.24 8.87 -11.04
CA GLY A 163 -9.22 10.24 -10.56
C GLY A 163 -8.54 10.32 -9.21
N ALA A 164 -7.60 11.24 -9.05
CA ALA A 164 -6.93 11.50 -7.78
C ALA A 164 -7.02 12.99 -7.42
N TRP A 165 -7.86 13.30 -6.44
CA TRP A 165 -7.94 14.66 -5.88
C TRP A 165 -6.96 14.80 -4.73
N LEU A 166 -6.12 15.84 -4.79
CA LEU A 166 -5.09 16.13 -3.81
C LEU A 166 -5.38 17.45 -3.09
N LEU A 167 -5.11 17.45 -1.79
CA LEU A 167 -5.08 18.63 -0.94
C LEU A 167 -3.76 18.65 -0.17
N TYR A 168 -2.98 19.71 -0.33
CA TYR A 168 -1.68 19.87 0.35
C TYR A 168 -1.31 21.36 0.46
N LYS A 169 -0.20 21.65 1.12
CA LYS A 169 0.35 23.01 1.25
C LYS A 169 1.71 23.07 0.55
N PRO A 170 1.83 23.76 -0.60
CA PRO A 170 3.09 23.85 -1.33
C PRO A 170 4.23 24.40 -0.46
N ASP A 171 5.46 23.94 -0.71
CA ASP A 171 6.64 24.45 -0.02
C ASP A 171 6.80 25.96 -0.27
N GLY A 172 7.14 26.69 0.78
CA GLY A 172 7.13 28.16 0.75
C GLY A 172 5.74 28.83 0.81
N ASP A 173 4.63 28.15 0.52
CA ASP A 173 3.28 28.76 0.55
C ASP A 173 2.58 28.63 1.92
N THR A 174 1.73 29.59 2.22
CA THR A 174 0.84 29.63 3.39
C THR A 174 -0.56 29.08 3.12
N HIS A 175 -0.98 29.04 1.84
CA HIS A 175 -2.29 28.54 1.44
C HIS A 175 -2.24 27.07 1.01
N TYR A 176 -3.38 26.39 1.12
CA TYR A 176 -3.52 25.04 0.60
C TYR A 176 -3.84 25.07 -0.89
N ARG A 177 -3.43 24.02 -1.60
CA ARG A 177 -3.74 23.78 -2.99
C ARG A 177 -4.68 22.59 -3.13
N GLU A 178 -5.65 22.69 -4.02
CA GLU A 178 -6.52 21.58 -4.44
C GLU A 178 -6.27 21.28 -5.93
N VAL A 179 -5.73 20.09 -6.21
CA VAL A 179 -5.35 19.63 -7.56
C VAL A 179 -6.07 18.32 -7.88
N MET A 180 -6.44 18.12 -9.14
CA MET A 180 -7.06 16.88 -9.61
C MET A 180 -6.17 16.24 -10.67
N TYR A 181 -5.71 15.02 -10.44
CA TYR A 181 -5.07 14.20 -11.45
C TYR A 181 -6.09 13.32 -12.14
N PHE A 182 -5.91 13.12 -13.45
CA PHE A 182 -6.62 12.12 -14.24
C PHE A 182 -5.58 11.19 -14.84
N HIS A 183 -5.44 9.99 -14.28
CA HIS A 183 -4.54 8.97 -14.82
C HIS A 183 -5.32 8.13 -15.84
N ILE A 184 -4.89 8.20 -17.09
CA ILE A 184 -5.61 7.73 -18.27
C ILE A 184 -4.77 6.62 -18.90
N SER A 185 -5.38 5.50 -19.28
CA SER A 185 -4.66 4.39 -19.90
C SER A 185 -5.57 3.53 -20.77
N ASP A 186 -5.00 2.92 -21.81
CA ASP A 186 -5.68 1.89 -22.62
C ASP A 186 -5.73 0.54 -21.87
N GLU A 187 -4.95 0.41 -20.79
CA GLU A 187 -4.96 -0.79 -19.97
C GLU A 187 -6.30 -0.98 -19.28
N LYS A 188 -6.86 -2.18 -19.44
CA LYS A 188 -8.10 -2.58 -18.77
C LYS A 188 -7.93 -2.75 -17.26
N ALA A 189 -6.70 -3.04 -16.78
CA ALA A 189 -6.43 -3.31 -15.38
C ALA A 189 -6.79 -2.11 -14.48
N GLN A 190 -7.50 -2.39 -13.39
CA GLN A 190 -7.81 -1.43 -12.32
C GLN A 190 -7.60 -2.17 -10.99
N ASN A 191 -6.33 -2.28 -10.56
CA ASN A 191 -5.91 -3.10 -9.43
C ASN A 191 -4.87 -2.36 -8.57
N GLY A 192 -4.36 -3.02 -7.53
CA GLY A 192 -3.37 -2.42 -6.64
C GLY A 192 -2.09 -1.93 -7.33
N ALA A 193 -1.65 -2.59 -8.40
CA ALA A 193 -0.45 -2.20 -9.14
C ALA A 193 -0.65 -0.86 -9.87
N THR A 194 -1.78 -0.70 -10.56
CA THR A 194 -2.12 0.58 -11.24
C THR A 194 -2.29 1.71 -10.24
N VAL A 195 -2.94 1.43 -9.11
CA VAL A 195 -3.13 2.38 -7.99
C VAL A 195 -1.81 2.84 -7.39
N LYS A 196 -0.82 1.93 -7.31
CA LYS A 196 0.55 2.25 -6.84
C LYS A 196 1.28 3.12 -7.85
N ALA A 197 1.27 2.73 -9.13
CA ALA A 197 1.95 3.46 -10.21
C ALA A 197 1.42 4.91 -10.33
N ASN A 198 0.10 5.08 -10.35
CA ASN A 198 -0.54 6.39 -10.43
C ASN A 198 -0.20 7.29 -9.23
N LEU A 199 -0.23 6.73 -8.02
CA LEU A 199 0.14 7.47 -6.81
C LEU A 199 1.61 7.88 -6.81
N TRP A 200 2.51 6.97 -7.23
CA TRP A 200 3.93 7.28 -7.31
C TRP A 200 4.20 8.41 -8.32
N HIS A 201 3.55 8.35 -9.49
CA HIS A 201 3.61 9.43 -10.48
C HIS A 201 3.17 10.78 -9.88
N SER A 202 2.03 10.83 -9.18
CA SER A 202 1.58 12.08 -8.53
C SER A 202 2.58 12.61 -7.52
N LEU A 203 3.26 11.74 -6.76
CA LEU A 203 4.29 12.18 -5.81
C LEU A 203 5.54 12.71 -6.53
N GLN A 204 5.98 12.06 -7.61
CA GLN A 204 7.11 12.52 -8.42
C GLN A 204 6.84 13.88 -9.07
N ASP A 205 5.66 14.07 -9.69
CA ASP A 205 5.27 15.36 -10.28
C ASP A 205 5.24 16.49 -9.22
N LEU A 206 4.85 16.20 -7.97
CA LEU A 206 4.91 17.18 -6.88
C LEU A 206 6.34 17.52 -6.43
N ASP A 207 7.25 16.55 -6.39
CA ASP A 207 8.67 16.76 -6.05
C ASP A 207 9.38 17.54 -7.16
N GLU A 208 9.19 17.16 -8.43
CA GLU A 208 9.79 17.81 -9.61
C GLU A 208 9.36 19.28 -9.75
N ARG A 209 8.11 19.60 -9.42
CA ARG A 209 7.61 20.98 -9.40
C ARG A 209 8.06 21.78 -8.19
N GLY A 210 8.75 21.15 -7.23
CA GLY A 210 9.13 21.76 -5.96
C GLY A 210 7.94 22.11 -5.07
N GLU A 211 6.78 21.50 -5.30
CA GLU A 211 5.56 21.79 -4.54
C GLU A 211 5.54 21.02 -3.22
N ILE A 212 5.88 19.74 -3.23
CA ILE A 212 6.12 18.97 -2.01
C ILE A 212 7.43 18.21 -2.21
N PRO A 213 8.56 18.73 -1.72
CA PRO A 213 9.82 18.02 -1.76
C PRO A 213 9.71 16.69 -1.01
N MET A 214 10.13 15.59 -1.64
CA MET A 214 9.99 14.25 -1.10
C MET A 214 10.73 14.09 0.24
N ASP A 215 11.85 14.77 0.41
CA ASP A 215 12.66 14.81 1.65
C ASP A 215 11.95 15.47 2.83
N LYS A 216 10.95 16.32 2.56
CA LYS A 216 10.17 17.01 3.58
C LYS A 216 8.84 16.32 3.85
N LEU A 217 8.42 15.38 3.00
CA LEU A 217 7.13 14.71 3.11
C LEU A 217 7.01 13.95 4.44
N GLN A 218 6.04 14.32 5.27
CA GLN A 218 5.86 13.72 6.58
C GLN A 218 4.75 12.68 6.61
N ALA A 219 3.65 12.93 5.89
CA ALA A 219 2.50 12.05 5.88
C ALA A 219 1.68 12.11 4.58
N ILE A 220 1.24 10.94 4.13
CA ILE A 220 0.30 10.74 3.03
C ILE A 220 -0.99 10.21 3.62
N PHE A 221 -2.11 10.89 3.42
CA PHE A 221 -3.44 10.40 3.74
C PHE A 221 -4.15 10.01 2.46
N ASP A 222 -4.68 8.81 2.39
CA ASP A 222 -5.30 8.23 1.20
C ASP A 222 -6.72 7.76 1.56
N ILE A 223 -7.71 8.58 1.19
CA ILE A 223 -9.12 8.25 1.37
C ILE A 223 -9.62 7.57 0.10
N VAL A 224 -10.04 6.32 0.25
CA VAL A 224 -10.37 5.44 -0.86
C VAL A 224 -11.74 4.80 -0.63
N ASP A 225 -12.29 4.24 -1.70
CA ASP A 225 -13.47 3.40 -1.61
C ASP A 225 -13.13 2.03 -0.97
N GLY A 226 -14.14 1.16 -0.89
CA GLY A 226 -14.02 -0.16 -0.26
C GLY A 226 -13.50 -1.28 -1.15
N SER A 227 -13.07 -1.00 -2.39
CA SER A 227 -12.72 -2.01 -3.38
C SER A 227 -11.60 -2.93 -2.89
N SER A 228 -11.91 -4.23 -2.80
CA SER A 228 -10.98 -5.26 -2.35
C SER A 228 -9.78 -5.41 -3.30
N VAL A 229 -9.98 -5.27 -4.60
CA VAL A 229 -8.94 -5.45 -5.61
C VAL A 229 -8.01 -4.23 -5.72
N GLN A 230 -8.55 -3.03 -5.53
CA GLN A 230 -7.84 -1.77 -5.81
C GLN A 230 -7.19 -1.15 -4.58
N TYR A 231 -7.86 -1.24 -3.42
CA TYR A 231 -7.44 -0.47 -2.25
C TYR A 231 -7.34 -1.29 -0.96
N ARG A 232 -7.90 -2.51 -0.96
CA ARG A 232 -8.05 -3.34 0.25
C ARG A 232 -7.74 -4.82 0.02
N CYS A 233 -6.57 -5.10 -0.55
CA CYS A 233 -5.94 -6.42 -0.56
C CYS A 233 -4.49 -6.35 -0.05
N GLY A 234 -3.89 -7.52 0.23
CA GLY A 234 -2.54 -7.59 0.78
C GLY A 234 -1.48 -6.94 -0.12
N GLN A 235 -1.57 -7.08 -1.45
CA GLN A 235 -0.66 -6.41 -2.39
C GLN A 235 -0.71 -4.87 -2.26
N VAL A 236 -1.90 -4.29 -2.10
CA VAL A 236 -2.03 -2.82 -1.98
C VAL A 236 -1.58 -2.34 -0.61
N LEU A 237 -1.75 -3.14 0.45
CA LEU A 237 -1.25 -2.83 1.79
C LEU A 237 0.28 -2.96 1.85
N HIS A 238 0.86 -3.97 1.22
CA HIS A 238 2.31 -4.11 1.04
C HIS A 238 2.88 -2.95 0.20
N SER A 239 2.16 -2.52 -0.84
CA SER A 239 2.56 -1.33 -1.60
C SER A 239 2.61 -0.06 -0.73
N MET A 240 1.80 0.03 0.34
CA MET A 240 1.90 1.15 1.28
C MET A 240 3.20 1.13 2.08
N THR A 241 3.74 -0.03 2.46
CA THR A 241 5.02 -0.12 3.20
C THR A 241 6.17 0.33 2.31
N THR A 242 6.22 -0.17 1.07
CA THR A 242 7.24 0.23 0.09
C THR A 242 7.22 1.74 -0.21
N ILE A 243 6.03 2.35 -0.34
CA ILE A 243 5.92 3.82 -0.52
C ILE A 243 6.35 4.55 0.76
N ALA A 244 5.95 4.08 1.94
CA ALA A 244 6.35 4.69 3.20
C ALA A 244 7.88 4.69 3.35
N GLU A 245 8.54 3.57 3.02
CA GLU A 245 10.00 3.44 3.08
C GLU A 245 10.72 4.29 2.04
N LYS A 246 10.28 4.27 0.78
CA LYS A 246 10.85 5.12 -0.29
C LYS A 246 10.81 6.62 0.05
N THR A 247 9.79 7.05 0.79
CA THR A 247 9.54 8.46 1.11
C THR A 247 9.93 8.84 2.54
N ARG A 248 10.32 7.88 3.40
CA ARG A 248 10.51 8.05 4.86
C ARG A 248 9.33 8.77 5.53
N SER A 249 8.11 8.47 5.10
CA SER A 249 6.89 9.13 5.55
C SER A 249 5.88 8.14 6.13
N LYS A 250 4.82 8.64 6.78
CA LYS A 250 3.70 7.81 7.24
C LYS A 250 2.59 7.79 6.20
N TYR A 251 2.20 6.61 5.75
CA TYR A 251 1.11 6.41 4.80
C TYR A 251 -0.15 5.93 5.52
N TYR A 252 -1.20 6.75 5.56
CA TYR A 252 -2.50 6.46 6.14
C TYR A 252 -3.52 6.13 5.05
N ARG A 253 -3.94 4.87 4.93
CA ARG A 253 -5.12 4.53 4.12
C ARG A 253 -6.38 4.51 4.96
N ILE A 254 -7.42 5.13 4.44
CA ILE A 254 -8.71 5.32 5.09
C ILE A 254 -9.79 4.85 4.13
N VAL A 255 -10.42 3.73 4.47
CA VAL A 255 -11.45 3.11 3.65
C VAL A 255 -12.81 3.71 4.03
N GLN A 256 -13.50 4.26 3.04
CA GLN A 256 -14.84 4.82 3.24
C GLN A 256 -15.91 3.74 3.44
N CYS A 257 -17.09 4.16 3.91
CA CYS A 257 -18.21 3.24 4.04
C CYS A 257 -18.67 2.75 2.65
N PRO A 258 -18.77 1.43 2.42
CA PRO A 258 -19.22 0.87 1.15
C PRO A 258 -20.58 1.44 0.73
N GLY A 259 -20.72 1.77 -0.56
CA GLY A 259 -21.96 2.27 -1.16
C GLY A 259 -22.31 3.74 -0.83
N HIS A 260 -21.46 4.46 -0.07
CA HIS A 260 -21.69 5.86 0.32
C HIS A 260 -20.52 6.78 -0.07
N GLY A 261 -19.69 6.35 -1.02
CA GLY A 261 -18.40 6.95 -1.37
C GLY A 261 -18.43 8.18 -2.29
N LYS A 262 -19.61 8.65 -2.72
CA LYS A 262 -19.69 9.77 -3.66
C LYS A 262 -18.94 10.99 -3.13
N CYS A 263 -17.90 11.39 -3.84
CA CYS A 263 -16.98 12.43 -3.43
C CYS A 263 -16.66 13.38 -4.60
N VAL A 264 -15.65 14.23 -4.39
CA VAL A 264 -15.20 15.20 -5.40
C VAL A 264 -14.65 14.52 -6.66
N VAL A 265 -14.05 13.34 -6.49
CA VAL A 265 -13.48 12.54 -7.58
C VAL A 265 -14.57 12.14 -8.56
N ASP A 266 -15.67 11.54 -8.10
CA ASP A 266 -16.82 11.17 -8.94
C ASP A 266 -17.33 12.36 -9.78
N GLY A 267 -17.44 13.53 -9.13
CA GLY A 267 -17.95 14.73 -9.77
C GLY A 267 -17.02 15.29 -10.85
N GLU A 268 -15.71 15.26 -10.64
CA GLU A 268 -14.74 15.74 -11.62
C GLU A 268 -14.48 14.71 -12.73
N CYS A 269 -14.47 13.43 -12.40
CA CYS A 269 -14.39 12.34 -13.37
C CYS A 269 -15.61 12.28 -14.28
N GLY A 270 -16.82 12.44 -13.74
CA GLY A 270 -18.04 12.54 -14.55
C GLY A 270 -17.97 13.71 -15.53
N ARG A 271 -17.40 14.85 -15.12
CA ARG A 271 -17.19 16.00 -16.02
C ARG A 271 -16.14 15.75 -17.09
N ALA A 272 -15.06 15.04 -16.76
CA ALA A 272 -14.05 14.64 -17.72
C ALA A 272 -14.68 13.79 -18.82
N LYS A 273 -15.46 12.76 -18.45
CA LYS A 273 -16.20 11.93 -19.40
C LYS A 273 -17.18 12.74 -20.26
N THR A 274 -17.97 13.64 -19.65
CA THR A 274 -18.86 14.52 -20.42
C THR A 274 -18.10 15.41 -21.40
N ARG A 275 -16.91 15.91 -21.06
CA ARG A 275 -16.08 16.68 -22.00
C ARG A 275 -15.61 15.80 -23.15
N CYS A 276 -15.16 14.57 -22.88
CA CYS A 276 -14.81 13.61 -23.91
C CYS A 276 -15.99 13.36 -24.86
N ASP A 277 -17.18 13.05 -24.33
CA ASP A 277 -18.38 12.83 -25.15
C ASP A 277 -18.72 14.04 -26.04
N LEU A 278 -18.60 15.26 -25.51
CA LEU A 278 -18.85 16.49 -26.27
C LEU A 278 -17.83 16.73 -27.38
N VAL A 279 -16.56 16.34 -27.21
CA VAL A 279 -15.54 16.49 -28.25
C VAL A 279 -15.72 15.40 -29.31
N PHE A 280 -15.93 14.16 -28.88
CA PHE A 280 -16.12 13.02 -29.77
C PHE A 280 -17.44 13.08 -30.57
N SER A 281 -18.48 13.74 -30.04
CA SER A 281 -19.76 13.93 -30.76
C SER A 281 -19.74 15.06 -31.78
N GLN A 282 -18.65 15.82 -31.90
CA GLN A 282 -18.52 16.90 -32.89
C GLN A 282 -18.04 16.38 -34.25
N VAL A 283 -18.81 15.48 -34.87
CA VAL A 283 -18.55 15.01 -36.24
C VAL A 283 -19.03 16.07 -37.24
N PRO A 284 -18.19 16.60 -38.15
CA PRO A 284 -18.65 17.53 -39.17
C PRO A 284 -19.55 16.80 -40.19
N LEU A 285 -20.71 17.39 -40.48
CA LEU A 285 -21.57 16.90 -41.55
C LEU A 285 -21.02 17.27 -42.95
N LYS A 286 -20.07 18.21 -43.03
CA LYS A 286 -19.42 18.69 -44.26
C LYS A 286 -17.98 19.13 -44.02
N ALA A 287 -17.11 18.90 -45.00
CA ALA A 287 -15.68 19.29 -44.98
C ALA A 287 -15.42 20.80 -44.82
N GLU A 288 -16.42 21.64 -45.12
CA GLU A 288 -16.30 23.11 -45.11
C GLU A 288 -16.56 23.73 -43.71
N GLU A 289 -16.95 22.93 -42.70
CA GLU A 289 -17.23 23.38 -41.32
C GLU A 289 -16.03 23.23 -40.36
N GLU A 290 -14.82 23.09 -40.90
CA GLU A 290 -13.58 23.12 -40.12
C GLU A 290 -13.32 24.53 -39.57
N SER A 291 -13.54 24.71 -38.26
CA SER A 291 -13.10 25.92 -37.56
C SER A 291 -11.76 25.63 -36.86
N GLU A 292 -10.74 26.44 -37.11
CA GLU A 292 -9.38 26.28 -36.54
C GLU A 292 -9.32 26.27 -34.98
N ASN A 293 -10.38 26.71 -34.30
CA ASN A 293 -10.40 26.92 -32.84
C ASN A 293 -11.16 25.85 -32.03
N ARG A 294 -11.57 24.71 -32.60
CA ARG A 294 -12.24 23.62 -31.83
C ARG A 294 -11.43 22.34 -31.90
N LEU A 295 -11.02 21.81 -30.75
CA LEU A 295 -10.42 20.48 -30.65
C LEU A 295 -11.45 19.43 -31.09
N ARG A 296 -11.09 18.66 -32.12
CA ARG A 296 -11.88 17.55 -32.68
C ARG A 296 -10.97 16.34 -32.80
N LEU A 297 -11.42 15.19 -32.33
CA LEU A 297 -10.70 13.92 -32.42
C LEU A 297 -11.69 12.82 -32.78
N ASP A 298 -11.27 11.90 -33.63
CA ASP A 298 -12.04 10.71 -33.98
C ASP A 298 -11.82 9.60 -32.95
N ILE A 299 -12.90 8.90 -32.59
CA ILE A 299 -12.87 7.78 -31.61
C ILE A 299 -12.14 6.55 -32.16
N SER A 300 -12.16 6.36 -33.48
CA SER A 300 -11.56 5.19 -34.15
C SER A 300 -10.73 5.66 -35.33
N LYS A 301 -9.55 6.20 -35.04
CA LYS A 301 -8.57 6.57 -36.07
C LYS A 301 -7.56 5.43 -36.24
N VAL A 302 -7.30 5.07 -37.49
CA VAL A 302 -6.20 4.17 -37.86
C VAL A 302 -5.20 4.99 -38.66
N GLU A 303 -3.97 5.07 -38.17
CA GLU A 303 -2.85 5.73 -38.85
C GLU A 303 -1.79 4.67 -39.19
N ASP A 304 -1.34 4.62 -40.44
CA ASP A 304 -0.33 3.66 -40.92
C ASP A 304 -0.64 2.19 -40.60
N GLY A 305 -1.94 1.84 -40.58
CA GLY A 305 -2.40 0.47 -40.27
C GLY A 305 -2.42 0.12 -38.78
N LYS A 306 -2.02 1.05 -37.90
CA LYS A 306 -2.12 0.92 -36.43
C LYS A 306 -3.28 1.75 -35.90
N LYS A 307 -4.05 1.18 -34.97
CA LYS A 307 -5.11 1.90 -34.27
C LYS A 307 -4.48 2.93 -33.34
N VAL A 308 -4.98 4.16 -33.37
CA VAL A 308 -4.53 5.23 -32.48
C VAL A 308 -5.03 4.95 -31.05
N SER A 309 -4.17 5.13 -30.06
CA SER A 309 -4.51 4.99 -28.64
C SER A 309 -5.71 5.87 -28.27
N GLN A 310 -6.75 5.24 -27.73
CA GLN A 310 -7.93 5.98 -27.30
C GLN A 310 -7.66 6.77 -26.01
N ALA A 311 -6.79 6.25 -25.14
CA ALA A 311 -6.26 6.96 -23.98
C ALA A 311 -5.50 8.23 -24.38
N GLU A 312 -4.69 8.22 -25.44
CA GLU A 312 -4.05 9.42 -25.97
C GLU A 312 -5.06 10.48 -26.41
N ASN A 313 -6.14 10.06 -27.09
CA ASN A 313 -7.19 10.98 -27.50
C ASN A 313 -7.88 11.62 -26.28
N VAL A 314 -8.21 10.80 -25.27
CA VAL A 314 -8.76 11.30 -24.00
C VAL A 314 -7.77 12.24 -23.31
N PHE A 315 -6.48 11.91 -23.28
CA PHE A 315 -5.42 12.76 -22.71
C PHE A 315 -5.33 14.11 -23.43
N LYS A 316 -5.37 14.13 -24.77
CA LYS A 316 -5.38 15.37 -25.57
C LYS A 316 -6.60 16.23 -25.24
N ILE A 317 -7.78 15.62 -25.08
CA ILE A 317 -9.02 16.33 -24.70
C ILE A 317 -8.93 16.93 -23.30
N LEU A 318 -8.43 16.17 -22.32
CA LEU A 318 -8.36 16.63 -20.94
C LEU A 318 -7.20 17.60 -20.70
N SER A 319 -6.19 17.60 -21.58
CA SER A 319 -5.09 18.57 -21.59
C SER A 319 -5.45 19.88 -22.27
N ASP A 320 -6.58 19.94 -22.97
CA ASP A 320 -7.06 21.15 -23.61
C ASP A 320 -7.29 22.29 -22.60
N TRP A 321 -6.86 23.49 -22.98
CA TRP A 321 -6.87 24.65 -22.10
C TRP A 321 -8.29 25.03 -21.66
N GLU A 322 -9.31 24.75 -22.48
CA GLU A 322 -10.71 25.01 -22.13
C GLU A 322 -11.18 24.16 -20.94
N PHE A 323 -10.71 22.92 -20.86
CA PHE A 323 -11.02 22.01 -19.76
C PHE A 323 -10.17 22.29 -18.52
N SER A 324 -8.92 22.73 -18.71
CA SER A 324 -8.02 23.07 -17.63
C SER A 324 -8.42 24.35 -16.88
N LYS A 325 -9.26 25.22 -17.48
CA LYS A 325 -9.78 26.42 -16.80
C LYS A 325 -10.54 26.04 -15.51
N PRO A 326 -10.16 26.61 -14.35
CA PRO A 326 -10.96 26.49 -13.15
C PRO A 326 -12.31 27.18 -13.39
N ALA A 327 -13.41 26.46 -13.17
CA ALA A 327 -14.73 27.07 -13.26
C ALA A 327 -14.83 28.20 -12.23
N HIS A 328 -15.35 29.36 -12.64
CA HIS A 328 -15.28 30.68 -11.98
C HIS A 328 -15.87 30.77 -10.54
N LYS A 329 -16.19 29.64 -9.89
CA LYS A 329 -16.77 29.50 -8.55
C LYS A 329 -16.27 28.26 -7.78
N ARG A 330 -15.21 27.56 -8.20
CA ARG A 330 -14.78 26.28 -7.59
C ARG A 330 -13.48 26.40 -6.79
N LYS A 331 -13.36 25.51 -5.79
CA LYS A 331 -12.16 25.35 -4.95
C LYS A 331 -11.01 24.63 -5.65
N LEU A 332 -11.32 23.77 -6.63
CA LEU A 332 -10.31 23.08 -7.43
C LEU A 332 -9.56 24.08 -8.31
N GLN A 333 -8.25 24.16 -8.11
CA GLN A 333 -7.40 25.17 -8.76
C GLN A 333 -6.78 24.66 -10.05
N GLU A 334 -6.51 23.36 -10.16
CA GLU A 334 -5.78 22.79 -11.29
C GLU A 334 -6.23 21.35 -11.60
N ARG A 335 -6.16 21.00 -12.89
CA ARG A 335 -6.34 19.64 -13.41
C ARG A 335 -5.05 19.21 -14.10
N ARG A 336 -4.57 18.01 -13.80
CA ARG A 336 -3.33 17.41 -14.33
C ARG A 336 -3.65 16.07 -14.99
N PRO A 337 -3.89 16.05 -16.31
CA PRO A 337 -3.98 14.80 -17.05
C PRO A 337 -2.63 14.10 -17.08
N HIS A 338 -2.65 12.78 -16.98
CA HIS A 338 -1.49 11.90 -17.07
C HIS A 338 -1.86 10.71 -17.95
N LEU A 339 -1.10 10.47 -19.01
CA LEU A 339 -1.21 9.26 -19.82
C LEU A 339 -0.25 8.21 -19.25
N ARG A 340 -0.79 7.11 -18.72
CA ARG A 340 0.00 5.98 -18.21
C ARG A 340 0.20 4.95 -19.31
N HIS A 341 1.45 4.67 -19.65
CA HIS A 341 1.82 3.59 -20.55
C HIS A 341 1.81 2.24 -19.81
N PRO A 342 1.58 1.11 -20.51
CA PRO A 342 1.57 -0.21 -19.89
C PRO A 342 2.84 -0.53 -19.10
N ASP A 343 4.00 -0.08 -19.61
CA ASP A 343 5.31 -0.32 -18.99
C ASP A 343 5.51 0.46 -17.67
N ASP A 344 4.67 1.45 -17.39
CA ASP A 344 4.71 2.21 -16.13
C ASP A 344 4.12 1.41 -14.96
N THR A 345 3.30 0.39 -15.24
CA THR A 345 2.68 -0.46 -14.22
C THR A 345 3.55 -1.67 -13.94
N LEU A 346 4.50 -1.50 -13.03
CA LEU A 346 5.41 -2.55 -12.57
C LEU A 346 4.86 -3.34 -11.37
N HIS A 347 5.30 -4.59 -11.24
CA HIS A 347 5.05 -5.46 -10.08
C HIS A 347 3.58 -5.93 -9.98
N ARG A 348 3.02 -6.38 -11.12
CA ARG A 348 1.63 -6.83 -11.28
C ARG A 348 1.36 -8.12 -10.51
N ASN A 349 2.30 -9.05 -10.53
CA ASN A 349 2.24 -10.40 -9.97
C ASN A 349 2.94 -10.48 -8.62
N THR A 350 2.77 -9.48 -7.74
CA THR A 350 3.33 -9.48 -6.38
C THR A 350 2.23 -9.69 -5.33
N LYS A 351 1.41 -10.73 -5.52
CA LYS A 351 0.25 -10.97 -4.66
C LYS A 351 0.67 -11.38 -3.25
N MET A 352 0.27 -10.56 -2.27
CA MET A 352 0.54 -10.78 -0.85
C MET A 352 -0.72 -11.12 -0.06
N ILE A 353 -0.58 -11.97 0.96
CA ILE A 353 -1.57 -12.20 2.01
C ILE A 353 -1.19 -11.35 3.22
N ALA A 354 -2.15 -10.65 3.81
CA ALA A 354 -1.92 -9.84 5.02
C ALA A 354 -2.54 -10.52 6.25
N GLY A 355 -1.79 -10.62 7.34
CA GLY A 355 -2.24 -11.25 8.58
C GLY A 355 -1.27 -11.03 9.75
N PRO A 356 -1.51 -11.60 10.93
CA PRO A 356 -2.66 -12.40 11.28
C PRO A 356 -3.90 -11.54 11.58
N PHE A 357 -5.07 -12.06 11.22
CA PHE A 357 -6.35 -11.58 11.72
C PHE A 357 -6.90 -12.58 12.75
N GLU A 358 -7.64 -12.09 13.74
CA GLU A 358 -8.38 -12.97 14.65
C GLU A 358 -9.47 -13.73 13.89
N SER A 359 -9.85 -14.91 14.38
CA SER A 359 -11.00 -15.63 13.84
C SER A 359 -12.32 -14.98 14.29
N GLY A 360 -13.34 -15.07 13.44
CA GLY A 360 -14.70 -14.65 13.76
C GLY A 360 -15.24 -13.49 12.92
N TRP A 361 -16.47 -13.10 13.25
CA TRP A 361 -17.24 -12.18 12.42
C TRP A 361 -16.64 -10.77 12.39
N HIS A 362 -16.40 -10.25 11.19
CA HIS A 362 -15.73 -8.96 10.95
C HIS A 362 -14.35 -8.83 11.63
N MET A 363 -13.61 -9.93 11.82
CA MET A 363 -12.25 -9.89 12.35
C MET A 363 -11.16 -9.81 11.28
N GLY A 364 -11.49 -10.18 10.04
CA GLY A 364 -10.59 -10.06 8.89
C GLY A 364 -10.38 -8.62 8.39
N MET A 365 -9.69 -8.49 7.25
CA MET A 365 -9.40 -7.21 6.60
C MET A 365 -10.66 -6.39 6.35
N GLY A 366 -11.77 -7.05 6.00
CA GLY A 366 -13.11 -6.49 5.80
C GLY A 366 -13.69 -5.71 6.99
N GLY A 367 -13.18 -5.94 8.21
CA GLY A 367 -13.57 -5.22 9.43
C GLY A 367 -12.71 -4.00 9.79
N HIS A 368 -11.63 -3.74 9.03
CA HIS A 368 -10.64 -2.70 9.31
C HIS A 368 -10.67 -1.59 8.26
N TYR A 369 -10.97 -0.35 8.67
CA TYR A 369 -11.14 0.78 7.74
C TYR A 369 -10.00 1.80 7.82
N ASN A 370 -8.95 1.49 8.57
CA ASN A 370 -7.74 2.31 8.59
C ASN A 370 -6.50 1.43 8.66
N PHE A 371 -5.58 1.69 7.75
CA PHE A 371 -4.30 1.02 7.63
C PHE A 371 -3.21 2.08 7.62
N ILE A 372 -2.09 1.82 8.30
CA ILE A 372 -0.97 2.74 8.42
C ILE A 372 0.29 1.99 8.02
N GLY A 373 0.85 2.35 6.86
CA GLY A 373 2.24 2.07 6.52
C GLY A 373 3.10 3.11 7.23
N ASP A 374 4.04 2.66 8.05
CA ASP A 374 4.96 3.51 8.79
C ASP A 374 6.35 3.02 8.42
N TRP A 375 7.23 3.89 7.94
CA TRP A 375 8.56 3.45 7.50
C TRP A 375 9.39 2.84 8.64
N GLU A 376 9.06 3.18 9.89
CA GLU A 376 9.64 2.60 11.10
C GLU A 376 9.06 1.20 11.43
N LEU A 377 7.92 0.79 10.85
CA LEU A 377 7.20 -0.45 11.19
C LEU A 377 7.75 -1.73 10.56
N LYS A 378 8.95 -1.72 9.95
CA LYS A 378 9.38 -2.85 9.08
C LYS A 378 8.30 -3.12 8.01
N GLU A 379 8.34 -4.27 7.34
CA GLU A 379 7.38 -4.66 6.29
C GLU A 379 5.99 -5.00 6.85
N GLU A 380 5.49 -4.17 7.76
CA GLU A 380 4.23 -4.37 8.45
C GLU A 380 3.33 -3.14 8.31
N VAL A 381 2.03 -3.37 8.48
CA VAL A 381 1.02 -2.32 8.48
C VAL A 381 0.24 -2.37 9.78
N ALA A 382 0.06 -1.22 10.41
CA ALA A 382 -0.86 -1.11 11.53
C ALA A 382 -2.30 -0.93 11.03
N ALA A 383 -3.18 -1.85 11.37
CA ALA A 383 -4.60 -1.81 11.05
C ALA A 383 -5.45 -1.46 12.28
N ARG A 384 -6.57 -0.77 12.06
CA ARG A 384 -7.60 -0.55 13.08
C ARG A 384 -8.99 -0.49 12.46
N ARG A 385 -10.02 -0.73 13.28
CA ARG A 385 -11.41 -0.72 12.82
C ARG A 385 -11.84 0.62 12.27
N ILE A 386 -11.76 1.68 13.07
CA ILE A 386 -12.24 3.00 12.70
C ILE A 386 -11.10 4.03 12.77
N PRO A 387 -10.83 4.76 11.66
CA PRO A 387 -9.87 5.86 11.65
C PRO A 387 -10.22 6.90 12.71
N CYS A 388 -9.21 7.37 13.44
CA CYS A 388 -9.39 8.42 14.43
C CYS A 388 -8.17 9.34 14.50
N SER A 389 -8.38 10.62 14.26
CA SER A 389 -7.37 11.69 14.38
C SER A 389 -7.61 12.59 15.59
N CYS A 390 -8.25 12.07 16.65
CA CYS A 390 -8.38 12.82 17.90
C CYS A 390 -7.01 13.05 18.57
N GLN A 391 -6.93 14.01 19.50
CA GLN A 391 -5.67 14.36 20.16
C GLN A 391 -4.96 13.16 20.79
N GLY A 392 -5.69 12.26 21.48
CA GLY A 392 -5.10 11.06 22.06
C GLY A 392 -4.48 10.12 21.01
N CYS A 393 -5.14 9.91 19.87
CA CYS A 393 -4.57 9.13 18.78
C CYS A 393 -3.35 9.82 18.14
N ARG A 394 -3.39 11.15 17.99
CA ARG A 394 -2.23 11.92 17.47
C ARG A 394 -1.04 11.84 18.41
N ASN A 395 -1.25 12.01 19.70
CA ASN A 395 -0.20 11.89 20.71
C ASN A 395 0.43 10.50 20.69
N ARG A 396 -0.41 9.46 20.56
CA ARG A 396 0.06 8.08 20.46
C ARG A 396 0.91 7.85 19.22
N LEU A 397 0.53 8.38 18.06
CA LEU A 397 1.31 8.25 16.81
C LEU A 397 2.64 9.01 16.82
N LYS A 398 2.88 9.89 17.80
CA LYS A 398 4.16 10.58 18.03
C LYS A 398 5.11 9.81 18.95
N LYS A 399 4.66 8.72 19.56
CA LYS A 399 5.50 7.91 20.44
C LYS A 399 6.58 7.16 19.64
N PRO A 400 7.67 6.72 20.30
CA PRO A 400 8.62 5.77 19.72
C PRO A 400 7.90 4.53 19.17
N ILE A 401 8.45 3.96 18.10
CA ILE A 401 7.84 2.83 17.37
C ILE A 401 7.43 1.66 18.29
N ALA A 402 8.28 1.35 19.28
CA ALA A 402 8.06 0.29 20.25
C ALA A 402 6.77 0.45 21.09
N GLU A 403 6.26 1.67 21.28
CA GLU A 403 5.03 1.96 22.02
C GLU A 403 3.86 2.38 21.14
N ARG A 404 4.15 2.90 19.94
CA ARG A 404 3.18 3.59 19.06
C ARG A 404 1.93 2.75 18.81
N TYR A 405 2.12 1.47 18.55
CA TYR A 405 1.05 0.53 18.19
C TYR A 405 0.72 -0.49 19.28
N LYS A 406 1.41 -0.49 20.43
CA LYS A 406 1.19 -1.48 21.51
C LYS A 406 0.12 -1.07 22.53
N GLY A 407 -0.67 -2.05 22.95
CA GLY A 407 -1.63 -1.92 24.05
C GLY A 407 -2.86 -1.04 23.76
N PRO A 408 -3.73 -0.81 24.76
CA PRO A 408 -5.05 -0.21 24.56
C PRO A 408 -5.02 1.29 24.25
N CYS A 409 -5.86 1.73 23.32
CA CYS A 409 -6.01 3.13 22.91
C CYS A 409 -6.94 3.92 23.85
N LYS A 410 -6.65 3.92 25.16
CA LYS A 410 -7.50 4.51 26.22
C LYS A 410 -7.82 5.99 26.04
N GLU A 411 -6.90 6.74 25.44
CA GLU A 411 -7.05 8.18 25.15
C GLU A 411 -7.86 8.47 23.87
N CYS A 412 -8.21 7.44 23.10
CA CYS A 412 -9.05 7.60 21.93
C CYS A 412 -10.46 8.04 22.36
N ILE A 413 -11.03 9.02 21.66
CA ILE A 413 -12.42 9.45 21.90
C ILE A 413 -13.44 8.32 21.69
N PHE A 414 -13.08 7.27 20.94
CA PHE A 414 -13.93 6.12 20.68
C PHE A 414 -13.69 4.97 21.66
N TRP A 415 -12.76 5.12 22.62
CA TRP A 415 -12.44 4.08 23.61
C TRP A 415 -13.69 3.59 24.32
N LYS A 416 -14.53 4.49 24.84
CA LYS A 416 -15.77 4.13 25.54
C LYS A 416 -16.76 3.31 24.69
N ILE A 417 -16.69 3.42 23.37
CA ILE A 417 -17.58 2.71 22.43
C ILE A 417 -17.01 1.33 22.08
N PHE A 418 -15.69 1.24 21.93
CA PHE A 418 -15.00 0.05 21.46
C PHE A 418 -14.32 -0.77 22.57
N LYS A 419 -14.38 -0.33 23.82
CA LYS A 419 -13.82 -1.05 24.97
C LYS A 419 -14.40 -2.47 25.06
N ILE A 420 -13.51 -3.46 25.16
CA ILE A 420 -13.86 -4.84 25.46
C ILE A 420 -13.68 -5.07 26.96
N ASP A 421 -12.47 -4.77 27.44
CA ASP A 421 -12.06 -4.88 28.84
C ASP A 421 -11.08 -3.72 29.18
N GLU A 422 -10.42 -3.73 30.34
CA GLU A 422 -9.49 -2.65 30.71
C GLU A 422 -8.21 -2.64 29.86
N ASP A 423 -7.87 -3.75 29.21
CA ASP A 423 -6.59 -3.92 28.53
C ASP A 423 -6.73 -4.04 27.02
N ARG A 424 -7.97 -4.16 26.51
CA ARG A 424 -8.28 -4.30 25.09
C ARG A 424 -9.52 -3.54 24.65
N GLY A 425 -9.44 -3.00 23.44
CA GLY A 425 -10.54 -2.40 22.70
C GLY A 425 -10.57 -2.87 21.25
N TRP A 426 -11.77 -2.93 20.68
CA TRP A 426 -12.00 -3.29 19.29
C TRP A 426 -11.33 -2.36 18.28
N ASN A 427 -10.98 -1.14 18.68
CA ASN A 427 -10.35 -0.13 17.81
C ASN A 427 -8.88 0.15 18.18
N ASP A 428 -8.25 -0.78 18.89
CA ASP A 428 -6.81 -0.79 19.08
C ASP A 428 -6.09 -1.14 17.77
N TYR A 429 -4.80 -0.83 17.71
CA TYR A 429 -3.98 -1.17 16.55
C TYR A 429 -3.64 -2.66 16.54
N ARG A 430 -3.69 -3.25 15.36
CA ARG A 430 -3.21 -4.60 15.06
C ARG A 430 -2.07 -4.46 14.07
N ILE A 431 -0.98 -5.17 14.30
CA ILE A 431 0.12 -5.23 13.36
C ILE A 431 -0.14 -6.39 12.41
N LEU A 432 -0.05 -6.10 11.11
CA LEU A 432 -0.20 -7.07 10.03
C LEU A 432 1.14 -7.20 9.32
N SER A 433 1.63 -8.42 9.17
CA SER A 433 2.72 -8.81 8.29
C SER A 433 2.19 -9.33 6.96
N PHE A 434 3.11 -9.50 6.00
CA PHE A 434 2.80 -10.01 4.67
C PHE A 434 3.50 -11.34 4.42
N THR A 435 2.80 -12.24 3.73
CA THR A 435 3.37 -13.48 3.21
C THR A 435 3.01 -13.63 1.74
N PRO A 436 3.96 -14.05 0.87
CA PRO A 436 3.67 -14.37 -0.52
C PRO A 436 2.51 -15.38 -0.65
N ASP A 437 1.58 -15.12 -1.57
CA ASP A 437 0.51 -16.06 -1.88
C ASP A 437 1.03 -17.17 -2.81
N LYS A 438 1.84 -18.09 -2.25
CA LYS A 438 2.50 -19.19 -2.98
C LYS A 438 1.53 -20.21 -3.59
N ASN A 439 0.26 -20.19 -3.16
CA ASN A 439 -0.78 -21.06 -3.70
C ASN A 439 -1.45 -20.47 -4.94
N SER A 440 -1.12 -19.23 -5.29
CA SER A 440 -1.59 -18.59 -6.51
C SER A 440 -0.46 -18.56 -7.54
N ASN A 441 -0.77 -18.85 -8.81
CA ASN A 441 0.11 -18.55 -9.95
C ASN A 441 0.27 -17.03 -10.18
N LYS A 442 0.05 -16.20 -9.16
CA LYS A 442 -0.01 -14.73 -9.20
C LYS A 442 1.04 -14.10 -8.28
N PHE A 443 1.99 -14.90 -7.80
CA PHE A 443 3.19 -14.44 -7.13
C PHE A 443 4.41 -14.82 -7.95
N ASP A 444 5.10 -13.79 -8.43
CA ASP A 444 6.36 -13.86 -9.17
C ASP A 444 7.48 -13.36 -8.25
N GLU A 445 8.45 -14.24 -8.00
CA GLU A 445 9.59 -13.95 -7.11
C GLU A 445 10.58 -12.97 -7.76
N GLU A 446 10.80 -13.05 -9.07
CA GLU A 446 11.69 -12.13 -9.79
C GLU A 446 11.08 -10.72 -9.79
N GLU A 447 9.78 -10.62 -10.07
CA GLU A 447 9.08 -9.33 -10.04
C GLU A 447 9.00 -8.75 -8.61
N TYR A 448 9.01 -9.61 -7.59
CA TYR A 448 9.12 -9.21 -6.18
C TYR A 448 10.52 -8.70 -5.82
N GLN A 449 11.58 -9.38 -6.28
CA GLN A 449 12.95 -8.89 -6.11
C GLN A 449 13.14 -7.54 -6.80
N ASP A 450 12.59 -7.37 -8.00
CA ASP A 450 12.59 -6.09 -8.71
C ASP A 450 11.84 -4.99 -7.92
N LEU A 451 10.73 -5.32 -7.26
CA LEU A 451 10.01 -4.39 -6.38
C LEU A 451 10.89 -3.93 -5.21
N LEU A 452 11.65 -4.84 -4.61
CA LEU A 452 12.60 -4.53 -3.53
C LEU A 452 13.73 -3.63 -4.04
N MET A 453 14.32 -3.94 -5.21
CA MET A 453 15.35 -3.11 -5.85
C MET A 453 14.83 -1.71 -6.18
N HIS A 454 13.61 -1.60 -6.71
CA HIS A 454 12.95 -0.33 -6.95
C HIS A 454 12.71 0.46 -5.66
N THR A 455 12.42 -0.23 -4.55
CA THR A 455 12.28 0.38 -3.22
C THR A 455 13.63 0.89 -2.72
N MET A 456 14.69 0.12 -2.90
CA MET A 456 16.06 0.49 -2.56
C MET A 456 16.56 1.69 -3.35
N ARG A 457 16.23 1.83 -4.64
CA ARG A 457 16.53 3.04 -5.42
C ARG A 457 15.89 4.29 -4.82
N GLY A 458 14.66 4.18 -4.32
CA GLY A 458 13.98 5.28 -3.63
C GLY A 458 14.67 5.65 -2.31
N ILE A 459 15.03 4.64 -1.50
CA ILE A 459 15.81 4.84 -0.27
C ILE A 459 17.16 5.49 -0.59
N ALA A 460 17.86 5.02 -1.62
CA ALA A 460 19.15 5.54 -2.06
C ALA A 460 19.06 7.03 -2.43
N HIS A 461 18.00 7.44 -3.14
CA HIS A 461 17.76 8.86 -3.46
C HIS A 461 17.57 9.71 -2.19
N MET A 462 16.82 9.21 -1.20
CA MET A 462 16.62 9.90 0.07
C MET A 462 17.92 10.03 0.85
N VAL A 463 18.68 8.94 0.98
CA VAL A 463 19.98 8.91 1.67
C VAL A 463 20.99 9.82 0.97
N ALA A 464 21.00 9.85 -0.35
CA ALA A 464 21.87 10.74 -1.13
C ALA A 464 21.64 12.23 -0.82
N ARG A 465 20.40 12.64 -0.53
CA ARG A 465 20.09 14.03 -0.18
C ARG A 465 20.61 14.42 1.21
N ASP A 466 20.80 13.44 2.11
CA ASP A 466 21.30 13.66 3.47
C ASP A 466 22.84 13.82 3.52
N VAL A 467 23.56 13.43 2.46
CA VAL A 467 25.03 13.48 2.43
C VAL A 467 25.56 14.91 2.59
N ARG A 468 26.42 15.10 3.59
CA ARG A 468 27.20 16.32 3.80
C ARG A 468 28.66 16.08 3.43
N VAL A 469 29.19 16.87 2.49
CA VAL A 469 30.60 16.79 2.10
C VAL A 469 31.49 17.06 3.32
N GLY A 470 32.41 16.15 3.60
CA GLY A 470 33.28 16.16 4.78
C GLY A 470 32.65 15.59 6.05
N GLY A 471 31.35 15.27 6.04
CA GLY A 471 30.63 14.53 7.06
C GLY A 471 30.86 13.02 6.96
N TYR A 472 30.19 12.26 7.83
CA TYR A 472 30.41 10.83 8.01
C TYR A 472 29.16 10.02 7.69
N GLY A 473 29.34 8.84 7.12
CA GLY A 473 28.27 7.88 6.91
C GLY A 473 28.68 6.47 7.31
N ALA A 474 27.69 5.58 7.38
CA ALA A 474 27.89 4.16 7.67
C ALA A 474 27.05 3.27 6.76
N TYR A 475 27.61 2.11 6.44
CA TYR A 475 26.95 1.09 5.62
C TYR A 475 27.39 -0.31 6.08
N PRO A 476 26.56 -1.35 5.91
CA PRO A 476 26.94 -2.71 6.24
C PRO A 476 27.86 -3.26 5.16
N GLY A 477 28.74 -4.17 5.52
CA GLY A 477 29.53 -4.92 4.54
C GLY A 477 29.89 -6.30 5.04
N LEU A 478 30.57 -7.06 4.18
CA LEU A 478 31.10 -8.37 4.54
C LEU A 478 32.37 -8.23 5.38
N PRO A 479 32.70 -9.22 6.23
CA PRO A 479 34.01 -9.27 6.87
C PRO A 479 35.12 -9.27 5.82
N PRO A 480 36.25 -8.57 6.05
CA PRO A 480 37.36 -8.60 5.10
C PRO A 480 37.91 -10.02 4.96
N GLU A 481 38.19 -10.45 3.72
CA GLU A 481 38.80 -11.76 3.44
C GLU A 481 40.21 -11.89 4.05
N ASP A 482 40.93 -10.77 4.15
CA ASP A 482 42.25 -10.70 4.77
C ASP A 482 42.18 -10.10 6.19
N PRO A 483 42.28 -10.92 7.25
CA PRO A 483 42.24 -10.45 8.64
C PRO A 483 43.47 -9.59 9.03
N SER A 484 44.51 -9.52 8.19
CA SER A 484 45.70 -8.69 8.42
C SER A 484 45.52 -7.22 8.04
N LYS A 485 44.44 -6.88 7.32
CA LYS A 485 43.96 -5.51 7.11
C LYS A 485 42.85 -5.25 8.14
N PRO A 486 43.15 -4.74 9.36
CA PRO A 486 42.14 -4.50 10.38
C PRO A 486 41.31 -3.27 9.98
N ARG A 487 40.47 -3.44 8.97
CA ARG A 487 39.60 -2.38 8.51
C ARG A 487 38.40 -2.23 9.48
N HIS A 488 38.00 -3.31 10.19
CA HIS A 488 36.78 -3.35 11.02
C HIS A 488 36.86 -4.31 12.22
N LYS A 489 36.03 -4.08 13.25
CA LYS A 489 35.68 -5.06 14.28
C LYS A 489 34.36 -5.76 13.93
N GLN A 490 34.39 -7.09 13.97
CA GLN A 490 33.21 -7.90 14.21
C GLN A 490 32.76 -7.69 15.66
N ASP A 491 31.59 -7.10 15.84
CA ASP A 491 30.80 -7.28 17.05
C ASP A 491 29.55 -8.07 16.60
N ASP A 492 29.30 -9.21 17.25
CA ASP A 492 28.09 -10.05 17.09
C ASP A 492 27.73 -10.55 15.66
N GLY A 493 28.71 -10.65 14.76
CA GLY A 493 28.55 -11.27 13.44
C GLY A 493 28.25 -10.31 12.29
N PHE A 494 28.08 -9.01 12.58
CA PHE A 494 27.86 -7.96 11.58
C PHE A 494 29.07 -7.04 11.45
N VAL A 495 29.29 -6.48 10.25
CA VAL A 495 30.42 -5.58 9.97
C VAL A 495 29.90 -4.24 9.45
N LEU A 496 30.16 -3.17 10.21
CA LEU A 496 29.86 -1.80 9.82
C LEU A 496 31.10 -1.09 9.30
N TYR A 497 30.95 -0.49 8.13
CA TYR A 497 31.95 0.35 7.48
C TYR A 497 31.59 1.81 7.70
N PHE A 498 32.58 2.62 8.06
CA PHE A 498 32.43 4.06 8.22
C PHE A 498 33.21 4.79 7.15
N VAL A 499 32.61 5.84 6.58
CA VAL A 499 33.18 6.60 5.48
C VAL A 499 33.04 8.09 5.72
N ARG A 500 34.04 8.87 5.30
CA ARG A 500 33.96 10.33 5.23
C ARG A 500 33.69 10.75 3.79
N TRP A 501 32.60 11.46 3.54
CA TRP A 501 32.21 11.85 2.18
C TRP A 501 33.16 12.90 1.60
N THR A 502 33.66 12.66 0.39
CA THR A 502 34.59 13.58 -0.29
C THR A 502 33.91 14.41 -1.36
N CYS A 503 32.75 14.00 -1.86
CA CYS A 503 31.97 14.74 -2.84
C CYS A 503 30.46 14.68 -2.53
N LYS A 504 29.68 15.40 -3.35
CA LYS A 504 28.23 15.24 -3.37
C LYS A 504 27.86 13.94 -4.10
N PRO A 505 26.81 13.23 -3.70
CA PRO A 505 26.33 12.06 -4.44
C PRO A 505 25.93 12.43 -5.86
N TRP A 506 26.03 11.47 -6.76
CA TRP A 506 25.55 11.59 -8.13
C TRP A 506 24.75 10.35 -8.52
N GLN A 507 23.91 10.54 -9.53
CA GLN A 507 23.19 9.45 -10.17
C GLN A 507 23.99 8.98 -11.38
N VAL A 508 24.17 7.67 -11.50
CA VAL A 508 24.83 7.00 -12.63
C VAL A 508 23.99 7.18 -13.89
N VAL A 509 24.59 7.66 -14.98
CA VAL A 509 23.87 8.08 -16.20
C VAL A 509 23.75 6.94 -17.21
N GLU A 510 24.72 6.05 -17.23
CA GLU A 510 24.82 4.87 -18.09
C GLU A 510 25.52 3.74 -17.32
N ASP A 511 25.29 2.49 -17.71
CA ASP A 511 25.93 1.35 -17.06
C ASP A 511 27.45 1.47 -17.24
N GLU A 512 28.20 1.46 -16.14
CA GLU A 512 29.65 1.63 -16.13
C GLU A 512 30.32 0.65 -15.17
N VAL A 513 31.55 0.26 -15.48
CA VAL A 513 32.40 -0.51 -14.57
C VAL A 513 33.51 0.42 -14.09
N ILE A 514 33.58 0.63 -12.77
CA ILE A 514 34.60 1.46 -12.15
C ILE A 514 35.57 0.58 -11.35
N THR A 515 36.84 0.98 -11.29
CA THR A 515 37.82 0.31 -10.42
C THR A 515 37.94 1.07 -9.10
N VAL A 516 37.69 0.39 -7.98
CA VAL A 516 37.80 0.92 -6.62
C VAL A 516 38.71 -0.01 -5.82
N ASP A 517 39.81 0.51 -5.26
CA ASP A 517 40.83 -0.29 -4.53
C ASP A 517 41.35 -1.53 -5.31
N GLY A 518 41.32 -1.49 -6.65
CA GLY A 518 41.76 -2.58 -7.51
C GLY A 518 40.68 -3.63 -7.84
N GLU A 519 39.46 -3.46 -7.33
CA GLU A 519 38.30 -4.30 -7.64
C GLU A 519 37.40 -3.59 -8.66
N GLU A 520 36.85 -4.35 -9.61
CA GLU A 520 35.88 -3.85 -10.58
C GLU A 520 34.48 -3.89 -9.98
N VAL A 521 33.86 -2.72 -9.89
CA VAL A 521 32.49 -2.54 -9.41
C VAL A 521 31.62 -2.12 -10.58
N GLN A 522 30.63 -2.94 -10.92
CA GLN A 522 29.61 -2.58 -11.90
C GLN A 522 28.60 -1.64 -11.26
N LEU A 523 28.30 -0.53 -11.93
CA LEU A 523 27.28 0.45 -11.56
C LEU A 523 26.22 0.49 -12.65
N ARG A 524 24.95 0.49 -12.24
CA ARG A 524 23.82 0.51 -13.18
C ARG A 524 23.26 1.92 -13.33
N LYS A 525 22.76 2.25 -14.51
CA LYS A 525 22.05 3.49 -14.79
C LYS A 525 20.94 3.73 -13.78
N GLY A 526 20.89 4.95 -13.26
CA GLY A 526 19.90 5.39 -12.29
C GLY A 526 20.28 5.14 -10.83
N GLU A 527 21.37 4.42 -10.54
CA GLU A 527 21.86 4.22 -9.18
C GLU A 527 22.45 5.51 -8.58
N TRP A 528 22.22 5.72 -7.29
CA TRP A 528 22.84 6.79 -6.54
C TRP A 528 24.09 6.28 -5.84
N VAL A 529 25.21 6.96 -6.05
CA VAL A 529 26.52 6.62 -5.47
C VAL A 529 27.22 7.86 -4.92
N CYS A 530 28.18 7.67 -4.02
CA CYS A 530 28.99 8.75 -3.46
C CYS A 530 30.43 8.29 -3.20
N LYS A 531 31.40 9.19 -3.41
CA LYS A 531 32.81 8.97 -3.06
C LYS A 531 33.05 9.31 -1.62
N GLY A 532 33.89 8.51 -0.99
CA GLY A 532 34.39 8.81 0.33
C GLY A 532 35.72 8.14 0.61
N LYS A 533 36.21 8.35 1.84
CA LYS A 533 37.41 7.70 2.37
C LYS A 533 37.04 6.90 3.61
N TRP A 534 37.54 5.67 3.71
CA TRP A 534 37.26 4.86 4.89
C TRP A 534 37.85 5.46 6.16
N LEU A 535 37.16 5.15 7.26
CA LEU A 535 37.68 5.36 8.59
C LEU A 535 38.19 4.03 9.13
N TYR A 536 39.29 4.10 9.87
CA TYR A 536 39.95 2.94 10.46
C TYR A 536 39.73 2.89 11.96
N ASP A 537 39.55 1.68 12.48
CA ASP A 537 39.42 1.45 13.93
C ASP A 537 40.65 1.89 14.71
N VAL A 538 40.42 2.50 15.87
CA VAL A 538 41.48 2.72 16.87
C VAL A 538 41.74 1.42 17.63
N PRO A 539 42.97 0.88 17.60
CA PRO A 539 43.30 -0.34 18.33
C PRO A 539 42.97 -0.21 19.83
N ARG A 540 42.26 -1.21 20.36
CA ARG A 540 41.85 -1.29 21.78
C ARG A 540 40.93 -0.17 22.28
N ALA A 541 40.33 0.62 21.38
CA ALA A 541 39.25 1.54 21.71
C ALA A 541 38.00 1.12 20.91
N ARG A 542 36.86 0.94 21.59
CA ARG A 542 35.58 0.64 20.91
C ARG A 542 34.92 1.93 20.45
N HIS A 543 34.31 1.92 19.26
CA HIS A 543 33.61 3.07 18.66
C HIS A 543 34.52 4.28 18.41
N TRP A 544 35.83 4.07 18.31
CA TRP A 544 36.79 5.13 18.02
C TRP A 544 37.45 4.84 16.68
N TYR A 545 37.49 5.86 15.83
CA TYR A 545 37.95 5.76 14.45
C TYR A 545 38.91 6.89 14.12
N PHE A 546 39.70 6.76 13.06
CA PHE A 546 40.54 7.84 12.53
C PHE A 546 40.61 7.79 11.00
N HIS A 547 40.98 8.91 10.40
CA HIS A 547 41.16 9.04 8.95
C HIS A 547 42.64 9.06 8.59
N GLU A 548 43.05 8.30 7.58
CA GLU A 548 44.40 8.40 7.02
C GLU A 548 44.41 9.36 5.83
N PRO A 549 45.35 10.34 5.75
CA PRO A 549 45.39 11.30 4.65
C PRO A 549 45.44 10.65 3.25
N GLU A 550 46.20 9.55 3.15
CA GLU A 550 46.36 8.69 1.95
C GLU A 550 45.44 7.46 2.01
N GLY A 551 44.41 7.48 2.86
CA GLY A 551 43.50 6.35 3.06
C GLY A 551 42.74 5.97 1.80
N ASP A 552 42.33 4.70 1.78
CA ASP A 552 41.68 4.06 0.65
C ASP A 552 40.39 4.81 0.26
N GLU A 553 40.27 5.15 -1.03
CA GLU A 553 39.05 5.74 -1.58
C GLU A 553 38.03 4.65 -1.86
N VAL A 554 36.76 4.96 -1.61
CA VAL A 554 35.65 4.06 -1.86
C VAL A 554 34.53 4.77 -2.61
N VAL A 555 33.85 4.04 -3.48
CA VAL A 555 32.55 4.45 -4.03
C VAL A 555 31.50 3.59 -3.37
N VAL A 556 30.58 4.24 -2.65
CA VAL A 556 29.52 3.55 -1.91
C VAL A 556 28.19 3.75 -2.64
N ARG A 557 27.41 2.68 -2.78
CA ARG A 557 26.03 2.75 -3.29
C ARG A 557 25.13 3.29 -2.18
N MET A 558 24.41 4.37 -2.45
CA MET A 558 23.59 5.06 -1.45
C MET A 558 22.43 4.20 -0.92
N GLY A 559 22.02 3.16 -1.66
CA GLY A 559 21.05 2.19 -1.17
C GLY A 559 21.55 1.40 0.05
N GLN A 560 22.85 1.10 0.10
CA GLN A 560 23.47 0.35 1.20
C GLN A 560 23.74 1.24 2.43
N VAL A 561 23.81 2.55 2.25
CA VAL A 561 24.13 3.49 3.35
C VAL A 561 22.96 3.57 4.34
N LEU A 562 23.23 3.19 5.60
CA LEU A 562 22.25 3.21 6.69
C LEU A 562 21.96 4.66 7.10
N SER A 563 23.02 5.42 7.38
CA SER A 563 23.00 6.87 7.61
C SER A 563 24.12 7.56 6.84
N ALA A 564 23.77 8.66 6.19
CA ALA A 564 24.69 9.50 5.42
C ALA A 564 25.24 10.70 6.22
N ASP A 565 24.73 10.95 7.42
CA ASP A 565 25.14 12.07 8.28
C ASP A 565 25.14 11.62 9.74
N ILE A 566 26.27 11.05 10.14
CA ILE A 566 26.50 10.49 11.48
C ILE A 566 27.30 11.48 12.31
N ASP A 567 26.82 11.75 13.51
CA ASP A 567 27.51 12.59 14.47
C ASP A 567 28.65 11.83 15.16
N MET A 568 29.89 12.25 14.86
CA MET A 568 31.09 11.73 15.50
C MET A 568 31.79 12.83 16.30
N ALA A 569 32.06 12.54 17.58
CA ALA A 569 32.66 13.49 18.50
C ALA A 569 34.20 13.48 18.40
N PRO A 570 34.87 14.63 18.34
CA PRO A 570 36.33 14.69 18.32
C PRO A 570 36.93 14.24 19.66
N LEU A 571 38.23 13.94 19.64
CA LEU A 571 39.03 13.78 20.84
C LEU A 571 39.22 15.14 21.54
N ASP A 572 38.75 15.23 22.79
CA ASP A 572 38.96 16.39 23.66
C ASP A 572 39.00 15.97 25.14
N ASP A 573 39.13 16.95 26.04
CA ASP A 573 39.21 16.71 27.49
C ASP A 573 37.91 16.12 28.07
N SER A 574 36.77 16.38 27.45
CA SER A 574 35.44 15.86 27.83
C SER A 574 35.13 14.49 27.21
N ASN A 575 35.80 14.16 26.10
CA ASN A 575 35.71 12.88 25.41
C ASN A 575 37.13 12.26 25.23
N PRO A 576 37.80 11.83 26.31
CA PRO A 576 39.15 11.29 26.21
C PRO A 576 39.16 9.86 25.65
N LEU A 577 40.27 9.48 25.01
CA LEU A 577 40.55 8.09 24.65
C LEU A 577 40.48 7.18 25.89
N PRO A 578 40.00 5.93 25.73
CA PRO A 578 39.99 4.97 26.82
C PRO A 578 41.42 4.63 27.27
N ARG A 579 41.55 4.05 28.47
CA ARG A 579 42.84 3.67 29.02
C ARG A 579 43.54 2.65 28.11
N MET A 580 44.66 3.06 27.51
CA MET A 580 45.45 2.25 26.58
C MET A 580 46.95 2.44 26.81
N PRO A 581 47.82 1.53 26.31
CA PRO A 581 49.26 1.68 26.43
C PRO A 581 49.76 2.99 25.80
N GLU A 582 50.73 3.64 26.44
CA GLU A 582 51.27 4.93 26.01
C GLU A 582 51.84 4.90 24.58
N SER A 583 52.43 3.76 24.16
CA SER A 583 52.91 3.57 22.79
C SER A 583 51.79 3.67 21.75
N VAL A 584 50.64 3.06 22.02
CA VAL A 584 49.45 3.11 21.14
C VAL A 584 48.86 4.51 21.17
N ARG A 585 48.75 5.12 22.35
CA ARG A 585 48.22 6.48 22.50
C ARG A 585 49.03 7.49 21.67
N ARG A 586 50.36 7.41 21.70
CA ARG A 586 51.25 8.28 20.90
C ARG A 586 51.12 8.08 19.39
N GLN A 587 50.77 6.88 18.94
CA GLN A 587 50.55 6.59 17.52
C GLN A 587 49.20 7.10 17.03
N VAL A 588 48.15 6.99 17.85
CA VAL A 588 46.77 7.30 17.44
C VAL A 588 46.43 8.78 17.61
N THR A 589 46.89 9.43 18.69
CA THR A 589 46.52 10.83 18.99
C THR A 589 46.80 11.79 17.82
N PRO A 590 47.95 11.71 17.12
CA PRO A 590 48.22 12.58 15.95
C PRO A 590 47.28 12.36 14.77
N LYS A 591 46.60 11.21 14.69
CA LYS A 591 45.62 10.91 13.63
C LYS A 591 44.23 11.52 13.88
N ASN A 592 44.10 12.31 14.95
CA ASN A 592 42.87 13.01 15.33
C ASN A 592 41.64 12.08 15.40
N PRO A 593 41.64 11.11 16.32
CA PRO A 593 40.59 10.11 16.39
C PRO A 593 39.25 10.74 16.78
N ILE A 594 38.18 10.16 16.28
CA ILE A 594 36.80 10.57 16.50
C ILE A 594 35.99 9.39 17.04
N LYS A 595 34.94 9.69 17.80
CA LYS A 595 34.16 8.69 18.52
C LYS A 595 32.71 8.69 18.05
N LEU A 596 32.20 7.51 17.75
CA LEU A 596 30.77 7.25 17.56
C LEU A 596 30.10 7.08 18.94
N SER A 597 28.94 7.72 19.13
CA SER A 597 28.16 7.54 20.36
C SER A 597 27.54 6.13 20.43
N LEU A 598 27.20 5.66 21.63
CA LEU A 598 26.52 4.37 21.77
C LEU A 598 25.09 4.45 21.21
N ASP A 599 24.38 5.55 21.46
CA ASP A 599 23.01 5.75 20.95
C ASP A 599 22.97 5.69 19.42
N GLU A 600 23.97 6.28 18.75
CA GLU A 600 24.09 6.27 17.29
C GLU A 600 24.46 4.87 16.76
N TYR A 601 25.32 4.15 17.49
CA TYR A 601 25.65 2.77 17.16
C TYR A 601 24.43 1.84 17.28
N ASP A 602 23.69 1.93 18.38
CA ASP A 602 22.47 1.13 18.62
C ASP A 602 21.43 1.41 17.53
N TRP A 603 21.27 2.68 17.13
CA TRP A 603 20.39 3.06 16.02
C TRP A 603 20.84 2.45 14.69
N LEU A 604 22.14 2.45 14.39
CA LEU A 604 22.68 1.84 13.16
C LEU A 604 22.43 0.33 13.12
N MET A 605 22.54 -0.36 14.25
CA MET A 605 22.26 -1.80 14.34
C MET A 605 20.78 -2.08 14.11
N ASP A 606 19.88 -1.33 14.78
CA ASP A 606 18.44 -1.44 14.56
C ASP A 606 18.05 -1.15 13.09
N GLU A 607 18.69 -0.17 12.46
CA GLU A 607 18.45 0.21 11.06
C GLU A 607 18.98 -0.84 10.08
N MET A 608 20.11 -1.48 10.40
CA MET A 608 20.65 -2.61 9.63
C MET A 608 19.69 -3.80 9.67
N ASP A 609 19.23 -4.20 10.86
CA ASP A 609 18.23 -5.25 11.06
C ASP A 609 16.89 -4.92 10.37
N ARG A 610 16.55 -3.64 10.25
CA ARG A 610 15.35 -3.19 9.52
C ARG A 610 15.49 -3.39 8.01
N ARG A 611 16.71 -3.21 7.48
CA ARG A 611 17.02 -3.24 6.04
C ARG A 611 17.56 -4.58 5.52
N GLU A 612 17.87 -5.54 6.38
CA GLU A 612 18.44 -6.85 6.01
C GLU A 612 17.71 -7.52 4.82
N ARG A 613 16.39 -7.43 4.77
CA ARG A 613 15.57 -8.03 3.70
C ARG A 613 15.74 -7.39 2.31
N PHE A 614 16.26 -6.17 2.23
CA PHE A 614 16.59 -5.52 0.96
C PHE A 614 17.97 -5.90 0.45
N ASN A 615 18.74 -6.65 1.26
CA ASN A 615 20.04 -7.16 0.89
C ASN A 615 19.86 -8.39 -0.01
N VAL A 616 19.32 -8.16 -1.21
CA VAL A 616 19.26 -9.16 -2.27
C VAL A 616 20.66 -9.25 -2.86
N GLU A 617 21.23 -10.45 -2.94
CA GLU A 617 22.49 -10.65 -3.66
C GLU A 617 22.27 -10.27 -5.13
N GLU A 618 22.96 -9.22 -5.59
CA GLU A 618 22.98 -8.88 -7.01
C GLU A 618 23.68 -10.02 -7.74
N VAL A 619 22.90 -10.89 -8.39
CA VAL A 619 23.45 -11.89 -9.31
C VAL A 619 24.10 -11.11 -10.45
N ILE A 620 25.42 -11.22 -10.54
CA ILE A 620 26.19 -10.70 -11.66
C ILE A 620 25.90 -11.66 -12.82
N ASP A 621 25.03 -11.26 -13.74
CA ASP A 621 24.82 -11.96 -15.01
C ASP A 621 26.08 -11.81 -15.86
N SER A 622 27.07 -12.64 -15.56
CA SER A 622 28.21 -12.88 -16.43
C SER A 622 27.86 -14.03 -17.38
N GLU A 623 26.90 -13.83 -18.28
CA GLU A 623 26.76 -14.57 -19.54
C GLU A 623 25.52 -14.09 -20.30
N SER A 624 25.72 -13.15 -21.22
CA SER A 624 24.77 -12.88 -22.30
C SER A 624 24.90 -13.99 -23.35
N ASP A 625 24.06 -15.02 -23.26
CA ASP A 625 23.81 -15.91 -24.39
C ASP A 625 22.38 -15.69 -24.90
N GLU A 626 22.31 -15.35 -26.18
CA GLU A 626 21.11 -15.08 -26.96
C GLU A 626 20.26 -16.34 -27.18
N SER A 627 18.99 -16.10 -27.56
CA SER A 627 17.93 -17.04 -27.99
C SER A 627 17.19 -17.74 -26.83
N ASP A 628 15.86 -17.74 -26.74
CA ASP A 628 14.92 -18.10 -27.81
C ASP A 628 13.44 -17.72 -27.51
N SER A 629 12.75 -17.45 -28.62
CA SER A 629 11.30 -17.55 -28.92
C SER A 629 10.23 -16.97 -27.98
N GLU A 630 9.64 -15.89 -28.49
CA GLU A 630 8.27 -15.42 -28.25
C GLU A 630 7.23 -16.53 -28.52
N ASP A 631 6.31 -16.74 -27.57
CA ASP A 631 4.99 -17.30 -27.86
C ASP A 631 3.97 -16.66 -26.89
N ASP A 632 3.43 -15.52 -27.34
CA ASP A 632 2.31 -14.82 -26.70
C ASP A 632 1.03 -15.64 -26.89
N SER A 633 0.48 -16.15 -25.78
CA SER A 633 -0.90 -16.63 -25.72
C SER A 633 -1.66 -15.79 -24.72
N ASP A 634 -2.34 -14.77 -25.26
CA ASP A 634 -3.40 -14.01 -24.59
C ASP A 634 -4.56 -14.94 -24.23
N ASP A 635 -4.74 -15.23 -22.94
CA ASP A 635 -5.99 -15.81 -22.42
C ASP A 635 -6.75 -14.74 -21.61
N ASP A 636 -7.81 -14.23 -22.24
CA ASP A 636 -8.85 -13.39 -21.67
C ASP A 636 -9.64 -14.18 -20.60
N GLU A 637 -9.46 -13.85 -19.32
CA GLU A 637 -10.44 -14.25 -18.29
C GLU A 637 -11.29 -13.09 -17.80
N SER A 638 -12.55 -13.15 -18.25
CA SER A 638 -13.71 -12.45 -17.73
C SER A 638 -13.84 -12.58 -16.22
N GLY A 639 -14.04 -11.43 -15.56
CA GLY A 639 -14.33 -11.35 -14.14
C GLY A 639 -15.56 -12.17 -13.75
N SER A 640 -15.35 -13.16 -12.90
CA SER A 640 -16.38 -13.70 -12.02
C SER A 640 -15.99 -13.38 -10.57
N GLY A 641 -16.88 -12.66 -9.88
CA GLY A 641 -16.70 -12.30 -8.49
C GLY A 641 -16.86 -13.53 -7.62
N GLU A 642 -15.78 -13.93 -6.94
CA GLU A 642 -15.85 -14.93 -5.89
C GLU A 642 -16.27 -14.28 -4.57
N GLU A 643 -17.48 -14.66 -4.16
CA GLU A 643 -17.99 -14.47 -2.81
C GLU A 643 -17.23 -15.44 -1.89
N GLU A 644 -16.28 -14.93 -1.10
CA GLU A 644 -15.70 -15.69 0.01
C GLU A 644 -16.76 -15.89 1.11
N SER A 645 -17.46 -17.00 1.03
CA SER A 645 -18.06 -17.69 2.17
C SER A 645 -18.01 -19.20 1.93
N ASP A 646 -17.04 -19.88 2.54
CA ASP A 646 -17.36 -21.02 3.40
C ASP A 646 -16.13 -21.43 4.23
N GLU A 647 -16.36 -21.47 5.54
CA GLU A 647 -15.51 -22.10 6.55
C GLU A 647 -15.52 -23.62 6.28
N SER A 648 -14.38 -24.23 5.98
CA SER A 648 -14.21 -25.69 6.06
C SER A 648 -13.28 -26.03 7.23
N GLU A 649 -13.87 -26.70 8.21
CA GLU A 649 -13.19 -27.36 9.32
C GLU A 649 -12.27 -28.45 8.78
N MET A 650 -10.98 -28.38 9.13
CA MET A 650 -10.04 -29.47 8.99
C MET A 650 -9.82 -30.05 10.38
N GLU A 651 -10.52 -31.14 10.70
CA GLU A 651 -10.26 -31.97 11.88
C GLU A 651 -8.90 -32.64 11.69
N SER A 652 -7.89 -32.21 12.43
CA SER A 652 -6.66 -32.99 12.66
C SER A 652 -6.77 -33.66 14.03
N GLU A 653 -7.14 -34.95 14.01
CA GLU A 653 -6.97 -35.83 15.15
C GLU A 653 -5.46 -36.00 15.40
N SER A 654 -4.99 -35.56 16.58
CA SER A 654 -3.69 -35.97 17.11
C SER A 654 -3.90 -36.55 18.50
N GLU A 655 -3.78 -37.87 18.57
CA GLU A 655 -3.63 -38.63 19.80
C GLU A 655 -2.26 -38.29 20.41
N ILE A 656 -2.25 -37.66 21.59
CA ILE A 656 -1.11 -37.65 22.49
C ILE A 656 -1.66 -38.06 23.85
N GLU A 657 -1.40 -39.31 24.24
CA GLU A 657 -1.66 -39.84 25.57
C GLU A 657 -0.72 -39.13 26.58
N GLU A 658 -1.31 -38.51 27.59
CA GLU A 658 -0.63 -38.03 28.79
C GLU A 658 -0.40 -39.19 29.76
N GLU A 659 0.85 -39.62 29.91
CA GLU A 659 1.37 -40.09 31.20
C GLU A 659 1.80 -38.87 32.01
N ILE A 660 1.22 -38.66 33.19
CA ILE A 660 1.92 -38.23 34.41
C ILE A 660 1.07 -38.59 35.63
N GLU A 661 1.67 -39.41 36.47
CA GLU A 661 1.20 -39.93 37.75
C GLU A 661 1.18 -38.87 38.88
N SER A 662 0.36 -39.16 39.90
CA SER A 662 0.43 -38.71 41.32
C SER A 662 0.11 -37.24 41.62
N GLU A 663 -0.78 -36.87 42.55
CA GLU A 663 -1.38 -37.51 43.74
C GLU A 663 -2.88 -37.19 43.86
#